data_AF-A0A4Q1VW85-F1
#
_entry.id   AF-A0A4Q1VW85-F1
#
_cell.length_a   1.000
_cell.length_b   1.000
_cell.length_c   1.000
_cell.angle_alpha   90.00
_cell.angle_beta   90.00
_cell.angle_gamma   90.00
#
_symmetry.space_group_name_H-M   'P 1'
#
loop_
_entity.id
_entity.type
_entity.pdbx_description
1 polymer ?
#
loop_
_entity_poly.entity_id
_entity_poly.type
_entity_poly.pdbx_seq_one_letter_code
_entity_poly.pdbx_strand_id
1 'polypeptide(L)'
;MATIYVSPTGNDSNTGLDASSSFKTLERALEAMRQSAGADTVYLTGGTHYVKGPLQLTAADSGSSFVAMPGEKVVISGGTPVTGWTKGADGIWTAQVAADQVEQFTVNGVKQTESRFPDVDPNDPIRGGWLWANELPSGYDPQKSMAFDPSDFPPGHEPKVGQTISVFAENGYANDKLTIASVQGNVITFTTEANYDLGAASRYFVSEKTPDGVGEWSYDSATQTIRFKAPEGFTGEGGVVSNDHSLFVVDGADNVTFKGLTLTDTAASTGDPETAAIEAYDANGLVIEGNHFVNVGVGVALHEGSSGNLISGNSFEHIWSSAIAMTAGTSDNRVTNNVIDRSGEVFVQFGAIDMQESARNQIDHNTITNVPRFGISEINYDPGNPSGGNIIEYNDIRHSGQQTPDTGAIYLFSADDPGAEGDIIRYNHIVDTGGLNTQAGGFAENWSSGIYLDNMASNAQIYGNFVQGTTFSGILIHGGSNNQIHDNTLLDNGKYGISTIVADDHPITGNQTYQNFIEVSEDGSNSIDTDQTDPSLIHDNVYYNPNGGELWVADLSLAGFQQRGGDSGSVMTTQAGFVNAAAGDYGFVAGSVAQGHGIEALPFGSVGATGVTSPDVDTPVTPPNGGGTPPVTPEPPAAEIPPVTAEPETPSNGGGLPVTDTPPVTAEPEAPSNGGGLPVTDTPPVTAEPEAPSNGGTLPVTDTPPITAAPESPQVETPVSNPPDVITIPEVTVPDTPSNSGGWSGWGGLGGGRNWLQEIWAQRADDDHGGGRNWFQESRVSRDDDAGGRRGDSQANLWRQDDGDNDHHGLSHSHWHW
;
A
#
# COMPACT_ATOMS: atom_id res chain seq x y z
N MET A 1 9.80 -16.15 -35.37
CA MET A 1 10.62 -17.11 -34.60
C MET A 1 12.03 -17.14 -35.16
N ALA A 2 12.64 -15.96 -35.16
CA ALA A 2 14.07 -15.77 -35.14
C ALA A 2 14.58 -15.90 -33.69
N THR A 3 15.85 -16.25 -33.58
CA THR A 3 16.60 -16.22 -32.33
C THR A 3 17.60 -15.09 -32.41
N ILE A 4 17.52 -14.15 -31.47
CA ILE A 4 18.34 -12.95 -31.44
C ILE A 4 19.24 -13.01 -30.20
N TYR A 5 20.51 -12.64 -30.34
CA TYR A 5 21.49 -12.67 -29.26
C TYR A 5 21.98 -11.25 -28.92
N VAL A 6 22.03 -10.94 -27.63
CA VAL A 6 22.52 -9.66 -27.10
C VAL A 6 23.65 -9.91 -26.10
N SER A 7 24.72 -9.12 -26.21
CA SER A 7 25.87 -9.17 -25.30
C SER A 7 26.39 -7.78 -24.99
N PRO A 8 26.81 -7.47 -23.74
CA PRO A 8 27.45 -6.19 -23.43
C PRO A 8 28.74 -5.95 -24.24
N THR A 9 29.35 -7.04 -24.73
CA THR A 9 30.56 -7.02 -25.58
C THR A 9 30.27 -7.12 -27.08
N GLY A 10 28.99 -7.16 -27.46
CA GLY A 10 28.52 -7.25 -28.85
C GLY A 10 28.69 -5.96 -29.65
N ASN A 11 28.10 -5.94 -30.85
CA ASN A 11 28.11 -4.78 -31.73
C ASN A 11 26.79 -4.67 -32.51
N ASP A 12 26.15 -3.49 -32.49
CA ASP A 12 24.84 -3.28 -33.15
C ASP A 12 24.87 -3.32 -34.67
N SER A 13 26.07 -3.32 -35.27
CA SER A 13 26.28 -3.59 -36.70
C SER A 13 26.34 -5.08 -37.05
N ASN A 14 26.31 -5.98 -36.06
CA ASN A 14 26.26 -7.42 -36.29
C ASN A 14 24.86 -7.86 -36.79
N THR A 15 24.69 -9.15 -37.06
CA THR A 15 23.40 -9.73 -37.50
C THR A 15 22.48 -10.10 -36.34
N GLY A 16 23.02 -10.37 -35.14
CA GLY A 16 22.28 -10.80 -33.96
C GLY A 16 21.81 -12.26 -34.00
N LEU A 17 22.13 -13.04 -35.05
CA LEU A 17 21.54 -14.36 -35.29
C LEU A 17 22.29 -15.53 -34.63
N ASP A 18 23.46 -15.27 -34.05
CA ASP A 18 24.22 -16.23 -33.24
C ASP A 18 25.05 -15.51 -32.18
N ALA A 19 25.53 -16.25 -31.17
CA ALA A 19 26.27 -15.69 -30.03
C ALA A 19 27.59 -14.98 -30.43
N SER A 20 28.23 -15.36 -31.54
CA SER A 20 29.46 -14.71 -32.02
C SER A 20 29.19 -13.43 -32.83
N SER A 21 27.93 -13.23 -33.22
CA SER A 21 27.42 -12.08 -33.96
C SER A 21 26.34 -11.33 -33.18
N SER A 22 26.41 -11.31 -31.84
CA SER A 22 25.40 -10.68 -30.99
C SER A 22 25.31 -9.16 -31.19
N PHE A 23 24.11 -8.61 -31.05
CA PHE A 23 23.92 -7.17 -30.87
C PHE A 23 24.53 -6.71 -29.54
N LYS A 24 24.79 -5.41 -29.43
CA LYS A 24 25.26 -4.80 -28.19
C LYS A 24 24.10 -4.35 -27.31
N THR A 25 23.03 -3.84 -27.92
CA THR A 25 21.92 -3.18 -27.22
C THR A 25 20.61 -3.94 -27.37
N LEU A 26 19.73 -3.78 -26.39
CA LEU A 26 18.37 -4.33 -26.43
C LEU A 26 17.49 -3.56 -27.41
N GLU A 27 17.72 -2.26 -27.56
CA GLU A 27 17.04 -1.41 -28.54
C GLU A 27 17.25 -1.96 -29.97
N ARG A 28 18.50 -2.33 -30.31
CA ARG A 28 18.80 -2.93 -31.61
C ARG A 28 18.16 -4.31 -31.77
N ALA A 29 18.09 -5.10 -30.70
CA ALA A 29 17.42 -6.39 -30.71
C ALA A 29 15.92 -6.24 -30.99
N LEU A 30 15.25 -5.30 -30.31
CA LEU A 30 13.84 -4.99 -30.52
C LEU A 30 13.56 -4.53 -31.96
N GLU A 31 14.40 -3.66 -32.53
CA GLU A 31 14.29 -3.29 -33.94
C GLU A 31 14.40 -4.50 -34.87
N ALA A 32 15.29 -5.45 -34.55
CA ALA A 32 15.47 -6.66 -35.36
C ALA A 32 14.30 -7.63 -35.21
N MET A 33 13.71 -7.76 -34.00
CA MET A 33 12.49 -8.54 -33.77
C MET A 33 11.35 -8.06 -34.64
N ARG A 34 11.12 -6.74 -34.70
CA ARG A 34 10.04 -6.14 -35.50
C ARG A 34 10.23 -6.30 -37.01
N GLN A 35 11.44 -6.58 -37.47
CA GLN A 35 11.72 -6.91 -38.87
C GLN A 35 11.47 -8.38 -39.19
N SER A 36 11.38 -9.21 -38.15
CA SER A 36 11.02 -10.62 -38.24
C SER A 36 9.50 -10.76 -38.15
N ALA A 37 8.91 -11.56 -39.03
CA ALA A 37 7.45 -11.68 -39.14
C ALA A 37 6.83 -12.63 -38.09
N GLY A 38 7.40 -12.76 -36.89
CA GLY A 38 6.79 -13.60 -35.85
C GLY A 38 7.40 -13.46 -34.45
N ALA A 39 6.82 -14.20 -33.50
CA ALA A 39 7.26 -14.29 -32.11
C ALA A 39 8.74 -14.69 -32.01
N ASP A 40 9.58 -13.82 -31.45
CA ASP A 40 11.02 -14.00 -31.43
C ASP A 40 11.57 -14.12 -30.01
N THR A 41 12.68 -14.82 -29.87
CA THR A 41 13.37 -14.95 -28.58
C THR A 41 14.69 -14.19 -28.61
N VAL A 42 14.83 -13.23 -27.71
CA VAL A 42 16.07 -12.52 -27.39
C VAL A 42 16.78 -13.24 -26.26
N TYR A 43 17.92 -13.86 -26.57
CA TYR A 43 18.82 -14.43 -25.58
C TYR A 43 19.88 -13.41 -25.17
N LEU A 44 19.95 -13.11 -23.88
CA LEU A 44 20.92 -12.21 -23.30
C LEU A 44 22.08 -13.00 -22.68
N THR A 45 23.31 -12.64 -23.01
CA THR A 45 24.52 -13.20 -22.37
C THR A 45 24.89 -12.44 -21.11
N GLY A 46 25.71 -13.06 -20.24
CA GLY A 46 26.04 -12.52 -18.93
C GLY A 46 26.72 -11.15 -18.95
N GLY A 47 26.47 -10.39 -17.89
CA GLY A 47 26.93 -9.02 -17.70
C GLY A 47 25.78 -8.01 -17.64
N THR A 48 26.14 -6.72 -17.52
CA THR A 48 25.18 -5.62 -17.39
C THR A 48 24.86 -4.99 -18.73
N HIS A 49 23.58 -4.96 -19.06
CA HIS A 49 22.97 -4.31 -20.22
C HIS A 49 22.29 -3.04 -19.74
N TYR A 50 22.91 -1.89 -19.99
CA TYR A 50 22.33 -0.59 -19.66
C TYR A 50 21.33 -0.16 -20.74
N VAL A 51 20.10 0.16 -20.35
CA VAL A 51 19.08 0.74 -21.24
C VAL A 51 19.02 2.25 -21.02
N LYS A 52 18.76 3.02 -22.09
CA LYS A 52 18.72 4.50 -21.99
C LYS A 52 17.37 5.06 -21.57
N GLY A 53 16.37 4.19 -21.43
CA GLY A 53 14.98 4.50 -21.19
C GLY A 53 14.12 3.27 -21.47
N PRO A 54 12.80 3.38 -21.37
CA PRO A 54 11.90 2.23 -21.46
C PRO A 54 11.92 1.60 -22.85
N LEU A 55 12.06 0.27 -22.89
CA LEU A 55 11.87 -0.54 -24.08
C LEU A 55 10.37 -0.75 -24.30
N GLN A 56 9.82 -0.02 -25.27
CA GLN A 56 8.40 -0.04 -25.62
C GLN A 56 8.07 -1.27 -26.45
N LEU A 57 7.32 -2.20 -25.89
CA LEU A 57 6.75 -3.37 -26.54
C LEU A 57 5.27 -3.11 -26.82
N THR A 58 4.85 -3.38 -28.04
CA THR A 58 3.49 -3.10 -28.53
C THR A 58 2.81 -4.38 -28.97
N ALA A 59 1.56 -4.33 -29.42
CA ALA A 59 0.89 -5.44 -30.10
C ALA A 59 1.71 -6.12 -31.23
N ALA A 60 2.68 -5.41 -31.85
CA ALA A 60 3.57 -5.99 -32.85
C ALA A 60 4.60 -6.98 -32.28
N ASP A 61 4.82 -6.93 -30.96
CA ASP A 61 5.83 -7.70 -30.25
C ASP A 61 5.23 -8.91 -29.52
N SER A 62 3.91 -9.16 -29.68
CA SER A 62 3.21 -10.29 -29.08
C SER A 62 3.88 -11.64 -29.33
N GLY A 63 3.93 -12.47 -28.29
CA GLY A 63 4.58 -13.79 -28.28
C GLY A 63 6.11 -13.74 -28.14
N SER A 64 6.72 -12.55 -28.08
CA SER A 64 8.17 -12.43 -27.96
C SER A 64 8.69 -12.79 -26.57
N SER A 65 9.98 -13.08 -26.46
CA SER A 65 10.60 -13.45 -25.18
C SER A 65 11.96 -12.80 -24.98
N PHE A 66 12.22 -12.31 -23.77
CA PHE A 66 13.51 -11.84 -23.29
C PHE A 66 14.02 -12.81 -22.23
N VAL A 67 15.09 -13.53 -22.54
CA VAL A 67 15.52 -14.70 -21.78
C VAL A 67 17.01 -14.62 -21.48
N ALA A 68 17.39 -14.80 -20.23
CA ALA A 68 18.79 -14.99 -19.89
C ALA A 68 19.33 -16.30 -20.48
N MET A 69 20.54 -16.26 -21.04
CA MET A 69 21.23 -17.47 -21.47
C MET A 69 21.39 -18.43 -20.28
N PRO A 70 21.15 -19.73 -20.46
CA PRO A 70 21.19 -20.69 -19.35
C PRO A 70 22.50 -20.64 -18.56
N GLY A 71 22.41 -20.40 -17.25
CA GLY A 71 23.54 -20.34 -16.33
C GLY A 71 24.32 -19.01 -16.32
N GLU A 72 23.92 -18.04 -17.16
CA GLU A 72 24.52 -16.71 -17.19
C GLU A 72 23.79 -15.77 -16.22
N LYS A 73 24.54 -14.85 -15.61
CA LYS A 73 23.97 -13.75 -14.82
C LYS A 73 23.75 -12.53 -15.71
N VAL A 74 22.51 -12.27 -16.07
CA VAL A 74 22.12 -11.16 -16.94
C VAL A 74 21.51 -10.05 -16.10
N VAL A 75 22.08 -8.86 -16.15
CA VAL A 75 21.55 -7.68 -15.47
C VAL A 75 21.07 -6.68 -16.51
N ILE A 76 19.82 -6.23 -16.41
CA ILE A 76 19.28 -5.11 -17.16
C ILE A 76 19.16 -3.96 -16.17
N SER A 77 19.93 -2.90 -16.43
CA SER A 77 20.04 -1.74 -15.54
C SER A 77 19.50 -0.50 -16.25
N GLY A 78 18.61 0.23 -15.57
CA GLY A 78 18.15 1.55 -16.01
C GLY A 78 19.13 2.67 -15.65
N GLY A 79 20.11 2.36 -14.81
CA GLY A 79 21.02 3.35 -14.25
C GLY A 79 22.10 3.83 -15.20
N THR A 80 22.73 4.93 -14.80
CA THR A 80 23.90 5.51 -15.46
C THR A 80 25.14 5.31 -14.59
N PRO A 81 26.19 4.63 -15.07
CA PRO A 81 27.46 4.50 -14.34
C PRO A 81 28.13 5.85 -14.09
N VAL A 82 28.53 6.09 -12.85
CA VAL A 82 29.24 7.30 -12.46
C VAL A 82 30.74 7.08 -12.61
N THR A 83 31.39 7.99 -13.34
CA THR A 83 32.84 7.97 -13.57
C THR A 83 33.45 9.35 -13.31
N GLY A 84 34.79 9.45 -13.32
CA GLY A 84 35.46 10.75 -13.16
C GLY A 84 35.47 11.28 -11.72
N TRP A 85 35.37 10.39 -10.74
CA TRP A 85 35.39 10.73 -9.32
C TRP A 85 36.67 11.47 -8.90
N THR A 86 36.50 12.52 -8.09
CA THR A 86 37.58 13.24 -7.42
C THR A 86 37.40 13.12 -5.90
N LYS A 87 38.43 12.68 -5.19
CA LYS A 87 38.40 12.55 -3.73
C LYS A 87 38.75 13.89 -3.07
N GLY A 88 37.82 14.43 -2.29
CA GLY A 88 38.04 15.59 -1.41
C GLY A 88 38.90 15.26 -0.19
N ALA A 89 39.48 16.28 0.43
CA ALA A 89 40.28 16.15 1.66
C ALA A 89 39.43 15.80 2.90
N ASP A 90 38.13 16.06 2.82
CA ASP A 90 37.07 15.71 3.77
C ASP A 90 36.58 14.26 3.63
N GLY A 91 37.09 13.51 2.64
CA GLY A 91 36.67 12.15 2.34
C GLY A 91 35.42 12.07 1.47
N ILE A 92 34.84 13.20 1.07
CA ILE A 92 33.70 13.24 0.14
C ILE A 92 34.23 13.13 -1.28
N TRP A 93 33.70 12.18 -2.02
CA TRP A 93 33.98 12.01 -3.44
C TRP A 93 32.96 12.78 -4.25
N THR A 94 33.40 13.43 -5.32
CA THR A 94 32.52 14.18 -6.22
C THR A 94 32.70 13.75 -7.67
N ALA A 95 31.62 13.65 -8.42
CA ALA A 95 31.62 13.41 -9.85
C ALA A 95 30.53 14.22 -10.55
N GLN A 96 30.69 14.40 -11.86
CA GLN A 96 29.68 15.00 -12.72
C GLN A 96 28.80 13.91 -13.31
N VAL A 97 27.49 14.11 -13.27
CA VAL A 97 26.49 13.18 -13.82
C VAL A 97 25.60 13.97 -14.75
N ALA A 98 25.60 13.66 -16.04
CA ALA A 98 24.75 14.35 -17.01
C ALA A 98 23.28 13.88 -16.88
N ALA A 99 22.60 14.28 -15.81
CA ALA A 99 21.21 13.97 -15.51
C ALA A 99 20.53 15.21 -14.92
N ASP A 100 19.25 15.42 -15.20
CA ASP A 100 18.53 16.56 -14.60
C ASP A 100 18.05 16.23 -13.18
N GLN A 101 17.82 14.95 -12.91
CA GLN A 101 17.43 14.40 -11.61
C GLN A 101 18.19 13.10 -11.34
N VAL A 102 18.42 12.83 -10.06
CA VAL A 102 18.95 11.57 -9.53
C VAL A 102 18.17 11.27 -8.27
N GLU A 103 17.45 10.16 -8.28
CA GLU A 103 16.62 9.73 -7.15
C GLU A 103 17.35 8.68 -6.30
N GLN A 104 18.20 7.85 -6.93
CA GLN A 104 18.90 6.77 -6.26
C GLN A 104 20.37 6.75 -6.65
N PHE A 105 21.21 6.34 -5.69
CA PHE A 105 22.61 6.00 -5.92
C PHE A 105 22.92 4.63 -5.32
N THR A 106 23.52 3.76 -6.12
CA THR A 106 24.00 2.43 -5.70
C THR A 106 25.51 2.33 -5.89
N VAL A 107 26.18 1.55 -5.04
CA VAL A 107 27.59 1.19 -5.19
C VAL A 107 27.71 -0.32 -5.16
N ASN A 108 28.15 -0.92 -6.26
CA ASN A 108 28.21 -2.38 -6.44
C ASN A 108 26.86 -3.07 -6.17
N GLY A 109 25.75 -2.44 -6.58
CA GLY A 109 24.39 -2.94 -6.38
C GLY A 109 23.81 -2.72 -4.98
N VAL A 110 24.53 -2.04 -4.07
CA VAL A 110 24.01 -1.69 -2.74
C VAL A 110 23.54 -0.23 -2.74
N LYS A 111 22.25 -0.01 -2.47
CA LYS A 111 21.65 1.33 -2.30
C LYS A 111 22.38 2.11 -1.19
N GLN A 112 22.70 3.37 -1.46
CA GLN A 112 23.33 4.29 -0.52
C GLN A 112 22.29 5.22 0.10
N THR A 113 22.56 5.69 1.31
CA THR A 113 21.62 6.54 2.09
C THR A 113 21.63 7.97 1.55
N GLU A 114 20.46 8.53 1.24
CA GLU A 114 20.36 9.96 0.94
C GLU A 114 20.84 10.76 2.16
N SER A 115 21.73 11.74 1.95
CA SER A 115 22.19 12.64 3.00
C SER A 115 21.00 13.39 3.55
N ARG A 116 20.81 13.30 4.87
CA ARG A 116 19.61 13.81 5.54
C ARG A 116 19.92 14.21 6.98
N PHE A 117 19.13 15.11 7.53
CA PHE A 117 19.09 15.39 8.96
C PHE A 117 17.71 15.05 9.53
N PRO A 118 17.65 14.33 10.67
CA PRO A 118 18.76 13.65 11.34
C PRO A 118 19.25 12.44 10.54
N ASP A 119 20.51 12.05 10.75
CA ASP A 119 21.08 10.82 10.17
C ASP A 119 20.25 9.58 10.53
N VAL A 120 20.35 8.52 9.73
CA VAL A 120 19.79 7.21 10.11
C VAL A 120 20.46 6.70 11.38
N ASP A 121 19.68 6.23 12.36
CA ASP A 121 20.24 5.47 13.48
C ASP A 121 20.45 4.01 13.04
N PRO A 122 21.70 3.55 12.89
CA PRO A 122 21.96 2.18 12.43
C PRO A 122 21.54 1.10 13.43
N ASN A 123 21.27 1.45 14.70
CA ASN A 123 20.83 0.49 15.71
C ASN A 123 19.30 0.39 15.82
N ASP A 124 18.58 1.39 15.29
CA ASP A 124 17.13 1.44 15.25
C ASP A 124 16.67 2.20 13.99
N PRO A 125 16.85 1.62 12.79
CA PRO A 125 16.58 2.32 11.53
C PRO A 125 15.09 2.63 11.31
N ILE A 126 14.20 1.99 12.08
CA ILE A 126 12.75 2.21 12.00
C ILE A 126 12.33 3.36 12.92
N ARG A 127 12.77 3.39 14.19
CA ARG A 127 12.32 4.39 15.17
C ARG A 127 13.30 5.52 15.42
N GLY A 128 14.57 5.35 15.09
CA GLY A 128 15.63 6.35 15.25
C GLY A 128 15.78 7.26 14.04
N GLY A 129 16.43 8.41 14.23
CA GLY A 129 16.73 9.34 13.14
C GLY A 129 15.50 10.07 12.57
N TRP A 130 14.55 10.45 13.42
CA TRP A 130 13.35 11.20 13.04
C TRP A 130 13.22 12.51 13.83
N LEU A 131 12.71 13.54 13.16
CA LEU A 131 12.12 14.72 13.78
C LEU A 131 10.61 14.54 13.89
N TRP A 132 9.99 15.36 14.73
CA TRP A 132 8.55 15.40 14.92
C TRP A 132 8.01 16.77 14.55
N ALA A 133 6.89 16.78 13.84
CA ALA A 133 6.20 18.02 13.52
C ALA A 133 5.49 18.57 14.77
N ASN A 134 5.19 19.86 14.71
CA ASN A 134 4.39 20.55 15.71
C ASN A 134 2.95 20.74 15.21
N GLU A 135 2.05 21.06 16.14
CA GLU A 135 0.71 21.52 15.82
C GLU A 135 0.73 22.68 14.81
N LEU A 136 -0.01 22.50 13.72
CA LEU A 136 -0.06 23.49 12.66
C LEU A 136 -0.91 24.69 13.08
N PRO A 137 -0.41 25.94 12.94
CA PRO A 137 -1.21 27.12 13.25
C PRO A 137 -2.48 27.20 12.40
N SER A 138 -3.56 27.74 12.98
CA SER A 138 -4.82 27.94 12.26
C SER A 138 -4.64 28.81 11.00
N GLY A 139 -5.29 28.43 9.90
CA GLY A 139 -5.27 29.18 8.64
C GLY A 139 -4.24 28.70 7.62
N TYR A 140 -3.44 27.69 7.99
CA TYR A 140 -2.66 26.91 7.04
C TYR A 140 -3.44 25.67 6.60
N ASP A 141 -3.09 25.17 5.43
CA ASP A 141 -3.60 23.93 4.85
C ASP A 141 -2.71 22.76 5.30
N PRO A 142 -3.24 21.77 6.05
CA PRO A 142 -2.46 20.66 6.61
C PRO A 142 -1.92 19.68 5.58
N GLN A 143 -2.46 19.64 4.35
CA GLN A 143 -1.88 18.83 3.28
C GLN A 143 -0.73 19.56 2.58
N LYS A 144 -0.65 20.89 2.70
CA LYS A 144 0.41 21.72 2.08
C LYS A 144 1.43 22.28 3.04
N SER A 145 1.21 22.15 4.35
CA SER A 145 2.02 22.84 5.34
C SER A 145 2.25 22.00 6.58
N MET A 146 3.43 22.17 7.17
CA MET A 146 3.82 21.50 8.41
C MET A 146 4.52 22.51 9.32
N ALA A 147 4.21 22.49 10.61
CA ALA A 147 4.97 23.23 11.60
C ALA A 147 6.11 22.37 12.15
N PHE A 148 7.26 22.98 12.44
CA PHE A 148 8.40 22.32 13.06
C PHE A 148 8.86 23.06 14.34
N ASP A 149 9.74 22.44 15.12
CA ASP A 149 10.43 23.11 16.22
C ASP A 149 11.81 23.61 15.75
N PRO A 150 12.05 24.92 15.65
CA PRO A 150 13.36 25.44 15.26
C PRO A 150 14.51 25.03 16.19
N SER A 151 14.22 24.63 17.43
CA SER A 151 15.24 24.20 18.40
C SER A 151 15.76 22.77 18.16
N ASP A 152 15.07 21.98 17.34
CA ASP A 152 15.53 20.65 16.93
C ASP A 152 16.72 20.72 15.96
N PHE A 153 16.95 21.88 15.33
CA PHE A 153 17.95 22.06 14.30
C PHE A 153 19.21 22.76 14.84
N PRO A 154 20.37 22.10 14.82
CA PRO A 154 21.64 22.78 15.04
C PRO A 154 21.93 23.77 13.91
N PRO A 155 22.77 24.81 14.16
CA PRO A 155 23.10 25.80 13.14
C PRO A 155 23.63 25.17 11.85
N GLY A 156 22.95 25.43 10.73
CA GLY A 156 23.29 24.90 9.42
C GLY A 156 22.30 23.88 8.87
N HIS A 157 21.57 23.18 9.75
CA HIS A 157 20.60 22.14 9.38
C HIS A 157 19.16 22.66 9.24
N GLU A 158 18.93 23.96 9.48
CA GLU A 158 17.58 24.51 9.40
C GLU A 158 16.99 24.31 7.99
N PRO A 159 15.70 23.93 7.88
CA PRO A 159 15.05 23.68 6.60
C PRO A 159 15.08 24.91 5.67
N LYS A 160 15.37 24.69 4.39
CA LYS A 160 15.53 25.73 3.37
C LYS A 160 14.70 25.42 2.12
N VAL A 161 14.28 26.49 1.45
CA VAL A 161 13.59 26.41 0.16
C VAL A 161 14.39 25.57 -0.85
N GLY A 162 13.70 24.63 -1.49
CA GLY A 162 14.27 23.70 -2.46
C GLY A 162 14.85 22.41 -1.88
N GLN A 163 14.96 22.25 -0.56
CA GLN A 163 15.20 20.94 0.05
C GLN A 163 13.94 20.08 -0.04
N THR A 164 14.13 18.76 -0.10
CA THR A 164 13.07 17.76 0.06
C THR A 164 12.92 17.35 1.52
N ILE A 165 11.69 17.04 1.93
CA ILE A 165 11.34 16.41 3.20
C ILE A 165 10.67 15.08 2.90
N SER A 166 11.11 14.02 3.58
CA SER A 166 10.36 12.78 3.65
C SER A 166 9.58 12.73 4.95
N VAL A 167 8.26 12.68 4.87
CA VAL A 167 7.35 12.84 6.01
C VAL A 167 6.27 11.77 5.98
N PHE A 168 6.04 11.12 7.13
CA PHE A 168 4.83 10.33 7.35
C PHE A 168 3.67 11.24 7.70
N ALA A 169 2.50 10.96 7.14
CA ALA A 169 1.26 11.63 7.50
C ALA A 169 0.95 11.54 9.00
N GLU A 170 0.07 12.41 9.51
CA GLU A 170 -0.25 12.44 10.94
C GLU A 170 -0.82 11.11 11.45
N ASN A 171 -1.64 10.46 10.62
CA ASN A 171 -2.18 9.13 10.88
C ASN A 171 -1.16 7.99 10.65
N GLY A 172 -0.01 8.28 10.05
CA GLY A 172 1.04 7.30 9.74
C GLY A 172 0.73 6.34 8.58
N TYR A 173 -0.35 6.55 7.81
CA TYR A 173 -0.82 5.63 6.77
C TYR A 173 0.07 5.64 5.52
N ALA A 174 0.55 6.81 5.14
CA ALA A 174 1.43 7.00 4.00
C ALA A 174 2.58 7.94 4.36
N ASN A 175 3.56 7.99 3.47
CA ASN A 175 4.62 8.96 3.53
C ASN A 175 4.85 9.59 2.16
N ASP A 176 5.32 10.83 2.17
CA ASP A 176 5.52 11.65 0.99
C ASP A 176 6.94 12.22 0.94
N LYS A 177 7.44 12.46 -0.28
CA LYS A 177 8.68 13.22 -0.53
C LYS A 177 8.30 14.59 -1.09
N LEU A 178 8.28 15.62 -0.23
CA LEU A 178 7.76 16.94 -0.54
C LEU A 178 8.88 17.98 -0.68
N THR A 179 8.77 18.89 -1.64
CA THR A 179 9.75 19.99 -1.81
C THR A 179 9.32 21.24 -1.06
N ILE A 180 10.23 21.82 -0.28
CA ILE A 180 9.98 23.06 0.48
C ILE A 180 9.84 24.24 -0.48
N ALA A 181 8.64 24.83 -0.55
CA ALA A 181 8.37 26.04 -1.33
C ALA A 181 8.67 27.32 -0.53
N SER A 182 8.35 27.34 0.76
CA SER A 182 8.63 28.49 1.63
C SER A 182 8.79 28.08 3.09
N VAL A 183 9.53 28.89 3.85
CA VAL A 183 9.65 28.78 5.31
C VAL A 183 9.32 30.14 5.91
N GLN A 184 8.28 30.20 6.74
CA GLN A 184 7.82 31.42 7.40
C GLN A 184 7.74 31.20 8.91
N GLY A 185 8.68 31.78 9.66
CA GLY A 185 8.81 31.46 11.08
C GLY A 185 9.16 29.99 11.26
N ASN A 186 8.26 29.22 11.88
CA ASN A 186 8.39 27.79 12.10
C ASN A 186 7.41 26.95 11.24
N VAL A 187 6.85 27.52 10.18
CA VAL A 187 5.96 26.83 9.25
C VAL A 187 6.64 26.65 7.90
N ILE A 188 6.62 25.41 7.42
CA ILE A 188 7.04 25.01 6.08
C ILE A 188 5.78 24.90 5.22
N THR A 189 5.85 25.39 3.98
CA THR A 189 4.85 25.13 2.94
C THR A 189 5.51 24.42 1.78
N PHE A 190 4.83 23.41 1.24
CA PHE A 190 5.32 22.54 0.18
C PHE A 190 4.83 22.97 -1.21
N THR A 191 5.53 22.50 -2.25
CA THR A 191 5.14 22.75 -3.66
C THR A 191 3.95 21.90 -4.10
N THR A 192 3.73 20.76 -3.44
CA THR A 192 2.69 19.77 -3.70
C THR A 192 1.96 19.42 -2.41
N GLU A 193 0.77 18.84 -2.54
CA GLU A 193 0.01 18.29 -1.41
C GLU A 193 0.64 16.97 -0.96
N ALA A 194 0.60 16.70 0.34
CA ALA A 194 0.73 15.37 0.91
C ALA A 194 -0.57 14.58 0.68
N ASN A 195 -0.47 13.26 0.63
CA ASN A 195 -1.66 12.40 0.45
C ASN A 195 -2.65 12.56 1.61
N TYR A 196 -2.14 12.68 2.83
CA TYR A 196 -2.95 12.91 4.02
C TYR A 196 -2.48 14.14 4.80
N ASP A 197 -3.32 14.60 5.73
CA ASP A 197 -3.00 15.71 6.62
C ASP A 197 -1.69 15.48 7.40
N LEU A 198 -0.90 16.54 7.49
CA LEU A 198 0.31 16.61 8.32
C LEU A 198 -0.01 17.30 9.64
N GLY A 199 0.57 16.82 10.73
CA GLY A 199 0.28 17.32 12.08
C GLY A 199 1.29 16.85 13.11
N ALA A 200 0.99 17.03 14.40
CA ALA A 200 1.98 16.85 15.46
C ALA A 200 2.49 15.40 15.62
N ALA A 201 1.75 14.42 15.09
CA ALA A 201 2.18 13.02 15.04
C ALA A 201 2.98 12.65 13.77
N SER A 202 3.16 13.58 12.83
CA SER A 202 4.00 13.37 11.65
C SER A 202 5.48 13.32 12.04
N ARG A 203 6.14 12.21 11.67
CA ARG A 203 7.59 12.07 11.76
C ARG A 203 8.25 12.33 10.40
N TYR A 204 9.40 13.00 10.40
CA TYR A 204 10.06 13.37 9.15
C TYR A 204 11.58 13.52 9.25
N PHE A 205 12.23 13.64 8.11
CA PHE A 205 13.62 14.10 7.98
C PHE A 205 13.76 15.07 6.80
N VAL A 206 14.83 15.85 6.79
CA VAL A 206 15.13 16.85 5.75
C VAL A 206 16.36 16.42 4.97
N SER A 207 16.31 16.45 3.64
CA SER A 207 17.49 16.20 2.80
C SER A 207 18.59 17.23 3.03
N GLU A 208 19.85 16.79 2.98
CA GLU A 208 21.02 17.62 3.19
C GLU A 208 21.91 17.70 1.94
N LYS A 209 22.48 18.89 1.73
CA LYS A 209 23.32 19.12 0.55
C LYS A 209 24.67 18.40 0.64
N THR A 210 25.18 18.21 1.85
CA THR A 210 26.54 17.73 2.08
C THR A 210 26.50 16.47 2.94
N PRO A 211 26.87 15.30 2.38
CA PRO A 211 27.00 14.06 3.13
C PRO A 211 27.96 14.20 4.32
N ASP A 212 27.51 13.85 5.51
CA ASP A 212 28.31 13.88 6.75
C ASP A 212 28.40 12.52 7.44
N GLY A 213 27.54 11.56 7.11
CA GLY A 213 27.67 10.13 7.42
C GLY A 213 28.45 9.32 6.38
N VAL A 214 29.13 8.24 6.78
CA VAL A 214 29.72 7.29 5.80
C VAL A 214 28.61 6.50 5.12
N GLY A 215 28.67 6.40 3.79
CA GLY A 215 27.62 5.77 2.99
C GLY A 215 26.54 6.75 2.52
N GLU A 216 26.63 8.02 2.92
CA GLU A 216 25.69 9.04 2.48
C GLU A 216 26.05 9.67 1.14
N TRP A 217 25.04 10.03 0.36
CA TRP A 217 25.20 10.73 -0.91
C TRP A 217 24.21 11.89 -1.06
N SER A 218 24.54 12.83 -1.94
CA SER A 218 23.64 13.91 -2.34
C SER A 218 23.83 14.27 -3.81
N TYR A 219 22.81 14.89 -4.41
CA TYR A 219 22.86 15.37 -5.78
C TYR A 219 22.50 16.86 -5.86
N ASP A 220 23.28 17.62 -6.63
CA ASP A 220 23.02 19.02 -6.93
C ASP A 220 22.70 19.14 -8.41
N SER A 221 21.41 19.22 -8.75
CA SER A 221 20.90 19.27 -10.12
C SER A 221 21.34 20.52 -10.88
N ALA A 222 21.50 21.66 -10.19
CA ALA A 222 21.95 22.91 -10.81
C ALA A 222 23.40 22.84 -11.33
N THR A 223 24.23 22.04 -10.66
CA THR A 223 25.65 21.82 -11.04
C THR A 223 25.93 20.42 -11.55
N GLN A 224 24.89 19.60 -11.69
CA GLN A 224 24.95 18.20 -12.10
C GLN A 224 26.03 17.39 -11.35
N THR A 225 26.16 17.63 -10.04
CA THR A 225 27.22 17.07 -9.19
C THR A 225 26.66 16.09 -8.17
N ILE A 226 27.12 14.85 -8.22
CA ILE A 226 26.94 13.89 -7.13
C ILE A 226 28.07 14.02 -6.11
N ARG A 227 27.72 13.93 -4.83
CA ARG A 227 28.65 13.85 -3.69
C ARG A 227 28.40 12.55 -2.95
N PHE A 228 29.46 11.87 -2.55
CA PHE A 228 29.37 10.60 -1.84
C PHE A 228 30.45 10.52 -0.75
N LYS A 229 30.03 10.40 0.51
CA LYS A 229 30.96 10.17 1.62
C LYS A 229 31.26 8.69 1.74
N ALA A 230 32.16 8.25 0.86
CA ALA A 230 32.45 6.84 0.68
C ALA A 230 33.14 6.20 1.91
N PRO A 231 32.91 4.90 2.16
CA PRO A 231 33.70 4.14 3.13
C PRO A 231 35.18 4.07 2.73
N GLU A 232 36.04 3.74 3.71
CA GLU A 232 37.45 3.50 3.45
C GLU A 232 37.63 2.39 2.40
N GLY A 233 38.54 2.60 1.44
CA GLY A 233 38.83 1.65 0.37
C GLY A 233 38.00 1.82 -0.91
N PHE A 234 37.02 2.73 -0.97
CA PHE A 234 36.35 3.07 -2.22
C PHE A 234 37.34 3.55 -3.28
N THR A 235 37.28 2.94 -4.48
CA THR A 235 38.22 3.18 -5.59
C THR A 235 37.70 4.14 -6.64
N GLY A 236 36.43 4.57 -6.53
CA GLY A 236 35.73 5.29 -7.60
C GLY A 236 35.05 4.37 -8.61
N GLU A 237 34.96 3.07 -8.36
CA GLU A 237 34.30 2.10 -9.23
C GLU A 237 32.95 1.63 -8.64
N GLY A 238 32.05 1.16 -9.51
CA GLY A 238 30.80 0.52 -9.12
C GLY A 238 29.65 1.46 -8.76
N GLY A 239 29.86 2.78 -8.81
CA GLY A 239 28.79 3.76 -8.59
C GLY A 239 27.83 3.84 -9.78
N VAL A 240 26.52 3.73 -9.53
CA VAL A 240 25.44 3.86 -10.51
C VAL A 240 24.37 4.78 -9.94
N VAL A 241 23.91 5.73 -10.73
CA VAL A 241 22.76 6.58 -10.39
C VAL A 241 21.56 6.18 -11.22
N SER A 242 20.36 6.30 -10.67
CA SER A 242 19.11 6.11 -11.41
C SER A 242 18.08 7.19 -11.09
N ASN A 243 17.14 7.33 -12.01
CA ASN A 243 16.02 8.26 -11.96
C ASN A 243 14.71 7.49 -12.23
N ASP A 244 13.61 8.23 -12.22
CA ASP A 244 12.27 7.72 -12.44
C ASP A 244 12.05 7.34 -13.91
N HIS A 245 12.07 6.04 -14.21
CA HIS A 245 11.66 5.47 -15.49
C HIS A 245 11.59 3.93 -15.44
N SER A 246 10.88 3.36 -16.40
CA SER A 246 10.73 1.90 -16.56
C SER A 246 11.83 1.27 -17.42
N LEU A 247 12.02 -0.05 -17.28
CA LEU A 247 12.91 -0.83 -18.17
C LEU A 247 12.13 -1.35 -19.38
N PHE A 248 10.93 -1.88 -19.14
CA PHE A 248 10.02 -2.37 -20.16
C PHE A 248 8.64 -1.79 -19.95
N VAL A 249 8.01 -1.38 -21.05
CA VAL A 249 6.60 -1.00 -21.09
C VAL A 249 5.93 -1.87 -22.15
N VAL A 250 4.94 -2.65 -21.75
CA VAL A 250 4.19 -3.55 -22.60
C VAL A 250 2.80 -2.99 -22.81
N ASP A 251 2.52 -2.45 -23.99
CA ASP A 251 1.28 -1.75 -24.31
C ASP A 251 0.51 -2.51 -25.42
N GLY A 252 -0.58 -3.17 -25.02
CA GLY A 252 -1.45 -3.92 -25.91
C GLY A 252 -0.83 -5.18 -26.52
N ALA A 253 0.24 -5.72 -25.92
CA ALA A 253 0.90 -6.94 -26.38
C ALA A 253 0.44 -8.18 -25.60
N ASP A 254 0.33 -9.31 -26.30
CA ASP A 254 -0.06 -10.58 -25.69
C ASP A 254 1.12 -11.55 -25.62
N ASN A 255 1.15 -12.38 -24.58
CA ASN A 255 2.06 -13.51 -24.46
C ASN A 255 3.56 -13.16 -24.52
N VAL A 256 3.94 -11.96 -24.03
CA VAL A 256 5.36 -11.60 -23.90
C VAL A 256 5.95 -12.29 -22.66
N THR A 257 7.16 -12.82 -22.79
CA THR A 257 7.86 -13.53 -21.70
C THR A 257 9.13 -12.80 -21.26
N PHE A 258 9.32 -12.65 -19.94
CA PHE A 258 10.56 -12.20 -19.31
C PHE A 258 11.06 -13.29 -18.38
N LYS A 259 12.28 -13.81 -18.61
CA LYS A 259 12.76 -15.00 -17.89
C LYS A 259 14.23 -14.97 -17.52
N GLY A 260 14.51 -15.22 -16.23
CA GLY A 260 15.87 -15.39 -15.71
C GLY A 260 16.70 -14.11 -15.64
N LEU A 261 16.07 -12.95 -15.68
CA LEU A 261 16.74 -11.64 -15.74
C LEU A 261 16.91 -11.05 -14.33
N THR A 262 17.97 -10.29 -14.12
CA THR A 262 18.03 -9.31 -13.02
C THR A 262 17.63 -7.94 -13.57
N LEU A 263 16.64 -7.29 -12.96
CA LEU A 263 16.14 -5.96 -13.31
C LEU A 263 16.47 -5.00 -12.17
N THR A 264 17.16 -3.90 -12.47
CA THR A 264 17.70 -3.03 -11.42
C THR A 264 17.91 -1.58 -11.86
N ASP A 265 18.25 -0.74 -10.89
CA ASP A 265 18.63 0.66 -11.04
C ASP A 265 17.53 1.48 -11.76
N THR A 266 16.31 1.42 -11.25
CA THR A 266 15.24 2.38 -11.55
C THR A 266 14.70 2.97 -10.25
N ALA A 267 14.14 4.16 -10.29
CA ALA A 267 13.49 4.77 -9.14
C ALA A 267 12.02 5.07 -9.47
N ALA A 268 11.28 5.56 -8.47
CA ALA A 268 9.96 6.16 -8.65
C ALA A 268 9.96 7.54 -7.98
N SER A 269 9.33 8.54 -8.59
CA SER A 269 9.20 9.87 -7.97
C SER A 269 8.06 9.95 -6.94
N THR A 270 7.10 9.04 -7.03
CA THR A 270 5.95 8.91 -6.11
C THR A 270 5.76 7.45 -5.69
N GLY A 271 4.89 7.23 -4.70
CA GLY A 271 4.50 5.88 -4.29
C GLY A 271 3.59 5.17 -5.29
N ASP A 272 2.90 5.93 -6.15
CA ASP A 272 1.95 5.42 -7.12
C ASP A 272 2.62 4.47 -8.11
N PRO A 273 1.92 3.40 -8.54
CA PRO A 273 2.48 2.42 -9.46
C PRO A 273 2.56 2.94 -10.91
N GLU A 274 2.86 4.23 -11.11
CA GLU A 274 3.02 4.88 -12.43
C GLU A 274 4.36 4.57 -13.11
N THR A 275 5.32 3.99 -12.39
CA THR A 275 6.61 3.59 -12.96
C THR A 275 7.13 2.32 -12.27
N ALA A 276 7.33 1.28 -13.08
CA ALA A 276 7.79 -0.02 -12.64
C ALA A 276 8.94 -0.53 -13.51
N ALA A 277 9.71 -1.52 -13.03
CA ALA A 277 10.70 -2.17 -13.87
C ALA A 277 10.05 -2.80 -15.12
N ILE A 278 8.86 -3.39 -14.95
CA ILE A 278 7.99 -3.83 -16.04
C ILE A 278 6.59 -3.25 -15.84
N GLU A 279 6.15 -2.42 -16.77
CA GLU A 279 4.77 -1.94 -16.86
C GLU A 279 4.01 -2.67 -17.96
N ALA A 280 2.74 -2.95 -17.72
CA ALA A 280 1.88 -3.64 -18.67
C ALA A 280 0.50 -2.97 -18.74
N TYR A 281 0.14 -2.45 -19.91
CA TYR A 281 -1.14 -1.80 -20.22
C TYR A 281 -1.89 -2.64 -21.25
N ASP A 282 -3.15 -2.97 -20.98
CA ASP A 282 -4.00 -3.80 -21.85
C ASP A 282 -3.29 -5.08 -22.37
N ALA A 283 -2.40 -5.65 -21.54
CA ALA A 283 -1.52 -6.74 -21.94
C ALA A 283 -1.96 -8.06 -21.30
N ASN A 284 -2.00 -9.12 -22.10
CA ASN A 284 -2.61 -10.39 -21.68
C ASN A 284 -1.67 -11.58 -21.83
N GLY A 285 -1.78 -12.52 -20.90
CA GLY A 285 -1.00 -13.76 -20.95
C GLY A 285 0.51 -13.54 -20.81
N LEU A 286 0.96 -12.43 -20.22
CA LEU A 286 2.37 -12.19 -19.93
C LEU A 286 2.93 -13.28 -19.01
N VAL A 287 4.20 -13.62 -19.20
CA VAL A 287 4.91 -14.56 -18.35
C VAL A 287 6.17 -13.89 -17.81
N ILE A 288 6.14 -13.54 -16.53
CA ILE A 288 7.27 -12.95 -15.81
C ILE A 288 7.76 -14.00 -14.82
N GLU A 289 8.79 -14.75 -15.23
CA GLU A 289 9.19 -15.98 -14.54
C GLU A 289 10.67 -16.03 -14.14
N GLY A 290 10.95 -16.33 -12.87
CA GLY A 290 12.32 -16.62 -12.44
C GLY A 290 13.28 -15.42 -12.52
N ASN A 291 12.77 -14.20 -12.40
CA ASN A 291 13.56 -12.97 -12.43
C ASN A 291 13.92 -12.48 -11.03
N HIS A 292 14.87 -11.56 -10.95
CA HIS A 292 15.29 -10.88 -9.73
C HIS A 292 15.15 -9.37 -9.92
N PHE A 293 14.23 -8.75 -9.18
CA PHE A 293 14.02 -7.31 -9.15
C PHE A 293 14.72 -6.74 -7.92
N VAL A 294 15.63 -5.78 -8.12
CA VAL A 294 16.38 -5.19 -7.01
C VAL A 294 16.69 -3.71 -7.21
N ASN A 295 16.47 -2.88 -6.19
CA ASN A 295 16.66 -1.42 -6.26
C ASN A 295 15.84 -0.77 -7.40
N VAL A 296 14.55 -1.11 -7.50
CA VAL A 296 13.62 -0.56 -8.49
C VAL A 296 12.49 0.21 -7.80
N GLY A 297 11.82 1.10 -8.55
CA GLY A 297 10.64 1.84 -8.10
C GLY A 297 9.50 0.91 -7.65
N VAL A 298 8.73 0.43 -8.62
CA VAL A 298 7.86 -0.74 -8.51
C VAL A 298 8.48 -1.91 -9.29
N GLY A 299 8.24 -3.15 -8.86
CA GLY A 299 8.74 -4.33 -9.57
C GLY A 299 7.97 -4.58 -10.88
N VAL A 300 6.70 -4.95 -10.76
CA VAL A 300 5.78 -5.15 -11.90
C VAL A 300 4.49 -4.38 -11.65
N ALA A 301 4.05 -3.59 -12.61
CA ALA A 301 2.74 -2.94 -12.58
C ALA A 301 1.87 -3.42 -13.75
N LEU A 302 0.67 -3.92 -13.43
CA LEU A 302 -0.37 -4.29 -14.38
C LEU A 302 -1.45 -3.21 -14.35
N HIS A 303 -1.83 -2.73 -15.53
CA HIS A 303 -2.76 -1.62 -15.69
C HIS A 303 -3.92 -1.97 -16.62
N GLU A 304 -5.03 -1.25 -16.41
CA GLU A 304 -6.19 -1.25 -17.29
C GLU A 304 -6.69 -2.67 -17.57
N GLY A 305 -7.00 -3.03 -18.82
CA GLY A 305 -7.54 -4.34 -19.19
C GLY A 305 -6.53 -5.49 -19.14
N SER A 306 -5.39 -5.35 -18.47
CA SER A 306 -4.39 -6.41 -18.36
C SER A 306 -4.93 -7.62 -17.60
N SER A 307 -4.95 -8.78 -18.26
CA SER A 307 -5.56 -10.00 -17.72
C SER A 307 -4.83 -11.29 -18.04
N GLY A 308 -5.04 -12.32 -17.22
CA GLY A 308 -4.48 -13.65 -17.45
C GLY A 308 -2.95 -13.70 -17.38
N ASN A 309 -2.31 -12.74 -16.70
CA ASN A 309 -0.86 -12.65 -16.60
C ASN A 309 -0.32 -13.56 -15.49
N LEU A 310 0.87 -14.11 -15.69
CA LEU A 310 1.57 -14.96 -14.73
C LEU A 310 2.85 -14.27 -14.25
N ILE A 311 2.90 -13.96 -12.95
CA ILE A 311 4.09 -13.47 -12.26
C ILE A 311 4.53 -14.56 -11.28
N SER A 312 5.58 -15.31 -11.63
CA SER A 312 5.94 -16.51 -10.87
C SER A 312 7.42 -16.77 -10.64
N GLY A 313 7.77 -17.25 -9.44
CA GLY A 313 9.13 -17.67 -9.15
C GLY A 313 10.15 -16.53 -9.14
N ASN A 314 9.71 -15.28 -9.00
CA ASN A 314 10.59 -14.12 -8.98
C ASN A 314 11.05 -13.79 -7.55
N SER A 315 12.20 -13.15 -7.41
CA SER A 315 12.61 -12.48 -6.17
C SER A 315 12.54 -10.96 -6.32
N PHE A 316 12.04 -10.28 -5.29
CA PHE A 316 11.94 -8.83 -5.20
C PHE A 316 12.64 -8.39 -3.91
N GLU A 317 13.65 -7.52 -4.04
CA GLU A 317 14.44 -7.04 -2.91
C GLU A 317 14.66 -5.53 -3.02
N HIS A 318 14.57 -4.78 -1.92
CA HIS A 318 14.82 -3.33 -1.93
C HIS A 318 13.96 -2.56 -2.95
N ILE A 319 12.65 -2.78 -2.90
CA ILE A 319 11.68 -2.12 -3.79
C ILE A 319 11.19 -0.85 -3.10
N TRP A 320 11.08 0.25 -3.85
CA TRP A 320 10.73 1.54 -3.28
C TRP A 320 9.26 1.61 -2.84
N SER A 321 8.36 1.05 -3.64
CA SER A 321 6.92 0.92 -3.36
C SER A 321 6.53 -0.57 -3.44
N SER A 322 5.43 -0.92 -4.10
CA SER A 322 4.98 -2.30 -4.29
C SER A 322 5.96 -3.14 -5.12
N ALA A 323 6.11 -4.41 -4.76
CA ALA A 323 6.79 -5.38 -5.61
C ALA A 323 5.93 -5.71 -6.85
N ILE A 324 4.63 -5.88 -6.63
CA ILE A 324 3.65 -6.16 -7.68
C ILE A 324 2.42 -5.29 -7.43
N ALA A 325 2.02 -4.50 -8.42
CA ALA A 325 0.83 -3.65 -8.38
C ALA A 325 -0.13 -4.03 -9.49
N MET A 326 -1.42 -4.10 -9.17
CA MET A 326 -2.53 -4.35 -10.09
C MET A 326 -3.51 -3.19 -9.95
N THR A 327 -3.58 -2.31 -10.95
CA THR A 327 -4.44 -1.13 -10.89
C THR A 327 -5.85 -1.43 -11.42
N ALA A 328 -6.71 -0.42 -11.34
CA ALA A 328 -8.12 -0.53 -11.72
C ALA A 328 -8.33 -1.16 -13.10
N GLY A 329 -9.28 -2.10 -13.16
CA GLY A 329 -9.68 -2.80 -14.39
C GLY A 329 -8.95 -4.11 -14.67
N THR A 330 -7.87 -4.40 -13.94
CA THR A 330 -7.11 -5.64 -14.10
C THR A 330 -7.89 -6.84 -13.55
N SER A 331 -7.68 -8.02 -14.13
CA SER A 331 -8.37 -9.22 -13.63
C SER A 331 -7.73 -10.55 -14.05
N ASP A 332 -8.13 -11.62 -13.36
CA ASP A 332 -7.79 -13.00 -13.71
C ASP A 332 -6.26 -13.24 -13.79
N ASN A 333 -5.46 -12.47 -13.04
CA ASN A 333 -4.00 -12.60 -12.98
C ASN A 333 -3.59 -13.61 -11.90
N ARG A 334 -2.39 -14.20 -12.06
CA ARG A 334 -1.81 -15.13 -11.11
C ARG A 334 -0.44 -14.68 -10.63
N VAL A 335 -0.34 -14.47 -9.32
CA VAL A 335 0.90 -14.11 -8.62
C VAL A 335 1.29 -15.27 -7.71
N THR A 336 2.31 -16.04 -8.09
CA THR A 336 2.61 -17.29 -7.41
C THR A 336 4.07 -17.65 -7.24
N ASN A 337 4.45 -18.21 -6.09
CA ASN A 337 5.82 -18.63 -5.80
C ASN A 337 6.85 -17.50 -5.86
N ASN A 338 6.47 -16.26 -5.59
CA ASN A 338 7.41 -15.14 -5.51
C ASN A 338 7.96 -14.97 -4.09
N VAL A 339 9.20 -14.53 -3.98
CA VAL A 339 9.83 -14.11 -2.72
C VAL A 339 9.94 -12.59 -2.73
N ILE A 340 9.34 -11.92 -1.77
CA ILE A 340 9.38 -10.47 -1.63
C ILE A 340 9.97 -10.15 -0.26
N ASP A 341 11.06 -9.39 -0.25
CA ASP A 341 11.72 -8.94 0.96
C ASP A 341 12.02 -7.44 0.87
N ARG A 342 11.59 -6.68 1.87
CA ARG A 342 11.86 -5.22 1.92
C ARG A 342 11.37 -4.49 0.66
N SER A 343 10.09 -4.63 0.36
CA SER A 343 9.36 -3.71 -0.51
C SER A 343 8.78 -2.54 0.31
N GLY A 344 8.46 -1.42 -0.35
CA GLY A 344 7.97 -0.21 0.32
C GLY A 344 9.05 0.57 1.07
N GLU A 345 10.34 0.42 0.75
CA GLU A 345 11.43 1.07 1.50
C GLU A 345 11.45 2.60 1.39
N VAL A 346 10.80 3.18 0.39
CA VAL A 346 10.75 4.64 0.17
C VAL A 346 9.34 5.17 0.28
N PHE A 347 8.35 4.46 -0.27
CA PHE A 347 6.93 4.81 -0.21
C PHE A 347 6.16 3.64 0.42
N VAL A 348 5.56 3.88 1.57
CA VAL A 348 4.97 2.82 2.42
C VAL A 348 3.48 2.59 2.16
N GLN A 349 2.87 3.38 1.28
CA GLN A 349 1.42 3.54 1.24
C GLN A 349 0.67 2.28 0.76
N PHE A 350 1.29 1.44 -0.07
CA PHE A 350 0.69 0.26 -0.68
C PHE A 350 1.21 -1.06 -0.09
N GLY A 351 0.52 -2.16 -0.40
CA GLY A 351 0.99 -3.50 -0.09
C GLY A 351 2.17 -3.95 -0.96
N ALA A 352 2.86 -4.98 -0.49
CA ALA A 352 3.92 -5.62 -1.27
C ALA A 352 3.37 -6.24 -2.57
N ILE A 353 2.20 -6.88 -2.46
CA ILE A 353 1.29 -7.20 -3.56
C ILE A 353 0.05 -6.34 -3.38
N ASP A 354 -0.16 -5.39 -4.28
CA ASP A 354 -1.24 -4.40 -4.19
C ASP A 354 -2.26 -4.59 -5.31
N MET A 355 -3.54 -4.61 -4.94
CA MET A 355 -4.68 -4.74 -5.84
C MET A 355 -5.62 -3.55 -5.63
N GLN A 356 -5.81 -2.75 -6.68
CA GLN A 356 -6.70 -1.60 -6.69
C GLN A 356 -7.80 -1.88 -7.71
N GLU A 357 -9.04 -2.05 -7.25
CA GLU A 357 -10.20 -2.32 -8.12
C GLU A 357 -9.92 -3.43 -9.16
N SER A 358 -9.40 -4.56 -8.65
CA SER A 358 -8.93 -5.69 -9.44
C SER A 358 -9.67 -6.95 -9.05
N ALA A 359 -10.04 -7.80 -10.01
CA ALA A 359 -10.96 -8.90 -9.79
C ALA A 359 -10.41 -10.29 -10.14
N ARG A 360 -10.85 -11.30 -9.38
CA ARG A 360 -10.65 -12.73 -9.67
C ARG A 360 -9.18 -13.14 -9.81
N ASN A 361 -8.27 -12.46 -9.12
CA ASN A 361 -6.87 -12.80 -9.12
C ASN A 361 -6.59 -14.01 -8.21
N GLN A 362 -5.55 -14.77 -8.54
CA GLN A 362 -5.03 -15.83 -7.69
C GLN A 362 -3.66 -15.41 -7.13
N ILE A 363 -3.60 -15.22 -5.81
CA ILE A 363 -2.39 -14.84 -5.07
C ILE A 363 -1.99 -16.01 -4.19
N ASP A 364 -1.06 -16.84 -4.67
CA ASP A 364 -0.78 -18.14 -4.05
C ASP A 364 0.70 -18.48 -3.84
N HIS A 365 1.04 -19.11 -2.70
CA HIS A 365 2.40 -19.59 -2.44
C HIS A 365 3.49 -18.50 -2.48
N ASN A 366 3.20 -17.24 -2.15
CA ASN A 366 4.23 -16.21 -2.06
C ASN A 366 4.85 -16.16 -0.65
N THR A 367 6.11 -15.78 -0.54
CA THR A 367 6.77 -15.47 0.74
C THR A 367 7.05 -13.98 0.80
N ILE A 368 6.49 -13.28 1.79
CA ILE A 368 6.59 -11.83 1.95
C ILE A 368 7.19 -11.53 3.33
N THR A 369 8.30 -10.78 3.37
CA THR A 369 9.04 -10.51 4.60
C THR A 369 9.45 -9.05 4.73
N ASN A 370 9.42 -8.53 5.95
CA ASN A 370 10.01 -7.22 6.31
C ASN A 370 9.43 -6.05 5.50
N VAL A 371 8.11 -5.88 5.53
CA VAL A 371 7.41 -4.83 4.77
C VAL A 371 6.79 -3.79 5.73
N PRO A 372 6.76 -2.49 5.34
CA PRO A 372 6.41 -1.41 6.25
C PRO A 372 4.92 -1.36 6.60
N ARG A 373 4.05 -1.78 5.67
CA ARG A 373 2.58 -1.73 5.77
C ARG A 373 1.98 -3.10 5.45
N PHE A 374 1.17 -3.22 4.39
CA PHE A 374 0.47 -4.45 4.08
C PHE A 374 1.40 -5.47 3.40
N GLY A 375 1.18 -6.75 3.67
CA GLY A 375 1.77 -7.81 2.85
C GLY A 375 1.03 -7.90 1.52
N ILE A 376 -0.28 -8.16 1.60
CA ILE A 376 -1.20 -8.20 0.46
C ILE A 376 -2.34 -7.23 0.76
N SER A 377 -2.60 -6.30 -0.16
CA SER A 377 -3.72 -5.35 -0.05
C SER A 377 -4.67 -5.46 -1.23
N GLU A 378 -5.96 -5.25 -0.93
CA GLU A 378 -7.02 -5.01 -1.89
C GLU A 378 -7.82 -3.79 -1.48
N ILE A 379 -8.09 -2.90 -2.42
CA ILE A 379 -8.84 -1.68 -2.18
C ILE A 379 -9.88 -1.49 -3.29
N ASN A 380 -11.15 -1.37 -2.89
CA ASN A 380 -12.29 -1.23 -3.78
C ASN A 380 -13.07 0.05 -3.44
N TYR A 381 -13.35 0.88 -4.44
CA TYR A 381 -14.07 2.14 -4.26
C TYR A 381 -15.19 2.35 -5.30
N ASP A 382 -14.90 2.16 -6.59
CA ASP A 382 -15.84 2.40 -7.68
C ASP A 382 -16.66 1.13 -7.99
N PRO A 383 -17.97 1.10 -7.67
CA PRO A 383 -18.85 -0.02 -8.01
C PRO A 383 -19.04 -0.23 -9.53
N GLY A 384 -18.57 0.70 -10.36
CA GLY A 384 -18.49 0.55 -11.81
C GLY A 384 -17.38 -0.37 -12.30
N ASN A 385 -16.34 -0.58 -11.48
CA ASN A 385 -15.19 -1.42 -11.79
C ASN A 385 -15.35 -2.80 -11.14
N PRO A 386 -15.26 -3.90 -11.90
CA PRO A 386 -15.23 -5.23 -11.29
C PRO A 386 -14.05 -5.36 -10.33
N SER A 387 -14.35 -5.71 -9.09
CA SER A 387 -13.38 -5.85 -8.00
C SER A 387 -13.72 -7.06 -7.12
N GLY A 388 -12.77 -7.53 -6.31
CA GLY A 388 -12.99 -8.69 -5.43
C GLY A 388 -13.03 -10.04 -6.15
N GLY A 389 -13.54 -11.04 -5.42
CA GLY A 389 -13.57 -12.43 -5.88
C GLY A 389 -12.17 -13.03 -6.00
N ASN A 390 -11.17 -12.44 -5.35
CA ASN A 390 -9.80 -12.90 -5.37
C ASN A 390 -9.64 -14.12 -4.45
N ILE A 391 -8.62 -14.92 -4.76
CA ILE A 391 -8.23 -16.08 -3.93
C ILE A 391 -6.82 -15.81 -3.41
N ILE A 392 -6.71 -15.61 -2.10
CA ILE A 392 -5.46 -15.36 -1.39
C ILE A 392 -5.15 -16.57 -0.53
N GLU A 393 -4.23 -17.43 -0.98
CA GLU A 393 -4.00 -18.74 -0.35
C GLU A 393 -2.56 -19.23 -0.28
N TYR A 394 -2.21 -20.00 0.77
CA TYR A 394 -0.88 -20.60 0.91
C TYR A 394 0.29 -19.59 0.93
N ASN A 395 0.03 -18.32 1.25
CA ASN A 395 1.09 -17.32 1.37
C ASN A 395 1.74 -17.37 2.76
N ASP A 396 3.03 -17.06 2.83
CA ASP A 396 3.84 -16.96 4.04
C ASP A 396 4.24 -15.50 4.26
N ILE A 397 3.58 -14.81 5.18
CA ILE A 397 3.77 -13.37 5.42
C ILE A 397 4.34 -13.18 6.83
N ARG A 398 5.54 -12.60 6.92
CA ARG A 398 6.22 -12.35 8.20
C ARG A 398 6.70 -10.90 8.32
N HIS A 399 6.61 -10.32 9.50
CA HIS A 399 7.12 -8.96 9.76
C HIS A 399 6.54 -7.93 8.77
N SER A 400 5.21 -7.91 8.63
CA SER A 400 4.49 -6.83 7.95
C SER A 400 4.13 -5.72 8.95
N GLY A 401 3.67 -4.57 8.47
CA GLY A 401 3.23 -3.46 9.34
C GLY A 401 4.36 -2.82 10.15
N GLN A 402 5.63 -2.97 9.73
CA GLN A 402 6.77 -2.60 10.58
C GLN A 402 6.93 -1.09 10.78
N GLN A 403 6.28 -0.26 9.96
CA GLN A 403 6.45 1.19 9.99
C GLN A 403 5.15 2.00 10.04
N THR A 404 3.99 1.40 9.78
CA THR A 404 2.69 2.07 9.76
C THR A 404 1.70 1.41 10.73
N PRO A 405 0.75 2.17 11.31
CA PRO A 405 -0.39 1.61 12.01
C PRO A 405 -1.47 1.20 11.00
N ASP A 406 -2.65 0.83 11.51
CA ASP A 406 -3.86 0.62 10.70
C ASP A 406 -3.65 -0.40 9.57
N THR A 407 -3.21 -1.59 9.99
CA THR A 407 -2.59 -2.55 9.08
C THR A 407 -3.02 -3.98 9.32
N GLY A 408 -3.21 -4.70 8.21
CA GLY A 408 -3.31 -6.15 8.13
C GLY A 408 -2.10 -6.71 7.37
N ALA A 409 -1.63 -7.92 7.72
CA ALA A 409 -0.75 -8.65 6.80
C ALA A 409 -1.47 -8.95 5.48
N ILE A 410 -2.77 -9.27 5.57
CA ILE A 410 -3.73 -9.21 4.47
C ILE A 410 -4.75 -8.14 4.83
N TYR A 411 -4.92 -7.14 3.97
CA TYR A 411 -5.80 -5.99 4.17
C TYR A 411 -6.77 -5.85 2.99
N LEU A 412 -8.06 -5.78 3.26
CA LEU A 412 -9.10 -5.54 2.26
C LEU A 412 -9.91 -4.33 2.69
N PHE A 413 -10.19 -3.41 1.78
CA PHE A 413 -11.05 -2.27 2.02
C PHE A 413 -12.06 -2.15 0.89
N SER A 414 -13.34 -1.88 1.18
CA SER A 414 -14.38 -1.82 0.14
C SER A 414 -15.27 -0.58 0.18
N ALA A 415 -14.97 0.42 1.03
CA ALA A 415 -15.77 1.64 1.19
C ALA A 415 -17.29 1.39 1.14
N ASP A 416 -18.00 2.00 0.19
CA ASP A 416 -19.42 1.78 -0.04
C ASP A 416 -19.65 1.09 -1.41
N ASP A 417 -18.72 0.23 -1.85
CA ASP A 417 -18.86 -0.55 -3.08
C ASP A 417 -19.66 -1.84 -2.83
N PRO A 418 -20.99 -1.89 -3.12
CA PRO A 418 -21.76 -3.13 -3.00
C PRO A 418 -21.49 -4.12 -4.15
N GLY A 419 -20.72 -3.73 -5.16
CA GLY A 419 -20.39 -4.50 -6.35
C GLY A 419 -19.17 -5.40 -6.18
N ALA A 420 -18.31 -5.14 -5.19
CA ALA A 420 -17.17 -5.97 -4.86
C ALA A 420 -17.59 -7.41 -4.54
N GLU A 421 -17.02 -8.37 -5.25
CA GLU A 421 -17.24 -9.80 -4.99
C GLU A 421 -16.50 -10.23 -3.71
N GLY A 422 -17.08 -11.15 -2.94
CA GLY A 422 -16.46 -11.64 -1.72
C GLY A 422 -15.22 -12.50 -1.96
N ASP A 423 -14.13 -12.18 -1.27
CA ASP A 423 -12.85 -12.85 -1.39
C ASP A 423 -12.74 -14.19 -0.65
N ILE A 424 -11.83 -15.05 -1.08
CA ILE A 424 -11.43 -16.27 -0.36
C ILE A 424 -10.02 -16.10 0.19
N ILE A 425 -9.91 -16.02 1.51
CA ILE A 425 -8.64 -15.87 2.24
C ILE A 425 -8.41 -17.15 3.05
N ARG A 426 -7.54 -18.04 2.57
CA ARG A 426 -7.39 -19.35 3.22
C ARG A 426 -5.97 -19.89 3.27
N TYR A 427 -5.69 -20.69 4.29
CA TYR A 427 -4.43 -21.41 4.39
C TYR A 427 -3.20 -20.49 4.27
N ASN A 428 -3.26 -19.25 4.77
CA ASN A 428 -2.10 -18.38 4.85
C ASN A 428 -1.40 -18.54 6.22
N HIS A 429 -0.08 -18.38 6.22
CA HIS A 429 0.76 -18.34 7.41
C HIS A 429 1.19 -16.91 7.68
N ILE A 430 0.70 -16.32 8.76
CA ILE A 430 0.94 -14.91 9.12
C ILE A 430 1.60 -14.86 10.49
N VAL A 431 2.77 -14.23 10.57
CA VAL A 431 3.53 -14.09 11.82
C VAL A 431 4.09 -12.69 11.97
N ASP A 432 3.90 -12.09 13.14
CA ASP A 432 4.45 -10.77 13.49
C ASP A 432 3.96 -9.64 12.56
N THR A 433 2.67 -9.32 12.64
CA THR A 433 2.16 -8.07 12.07
C THR A 433 2.39 -6.95 13.10
N GLY A 434 3.19 -5.96 12.74
CA GLY A 434 3.59 -4.86 13.61
C GLY A 434 2.45 -3.89 13.93
N GLY A 435 2.27 -2.86 13.12
CA GLY A 435 1.32 -1.77 13.36
C GLY A 435 1.96 -0.55 14.01
N LEU A 436 3.19 -0.17 13.66
CA LEU A 436 3.90 0.92 14.34
C LEU A 436 3.12 2.24 14.30
N ASN A 437 2.61 2.65 15.47
CA ASN A 437 1.74 3.81 15.59
C ASN A 437 2.47 5.04 16.14
N THR A 438 1.89 6.21 15.92
CA THR A 438 2.45 7.50 16.33
C THR A 438 1.40 8.35 17.06
N GLN A 439 1.89 9.27 17.89
CA GLN A 439 1.14 10.31 18.56
C GLN A 439 1.95 11.61 18.53
N ALA A 440 1.38 12.72 18.99
CA ALA A 440 2.08 13.99 19.04
C ALA A 440 3.48 13.85 19.70
N GLY A 441 4.53 14.12 18.91
CA GLY A 441 5.92 14.09 19.37
C GLY A 441 6.51 12.70 19.69
N GLY A 442 5.90 11.59 19.26
CA GLY A 442 6.47 10.27 19.56
C GLY A 442 5.71 9.06 19.03
N PHE A 443 6.26 7.88 19.30
CA PHE A 443 5.59 6.60 19.03
C PHE A 443 4.48 6.32 20.05
N ALA A 444 3.46 5.60 19.61
CA ALA A 444 2.31 5.18 20.41
C ALA A 444 2.23 3.65 20.48
N GLU A 445 1.19 3.15 21.13
CA GLU A 445 0.88 1.72 21.14
C GLU A 445 0.57 1.23 19.72
N ASN A 446 1.26 0.17 19.31
CA ASN A 446 1.10 -0.41 17.99
C ASN A 446 -0.31 -0.93 17.75
N TRP A 447 -0.80 -0.84 16.53
CA TRP A 447 -2.14 -1.29 16.16
C TRP A 447 -2.14 -2.04 14.82
N SER A 448 -2.38 -3.34 14.89
CA SER A 448 -2.38 -4.24 13.72
C SER A 448 -3.28 -5.46 13.90
N SER A 449 -3.69 -6.02 12.76
CA SER A 449 -4.30 -7.33 12.70
C SER A 449 -3.58 -8.28 11.74
N GLY A 450 -3.83 -9.58 11.83
CA GLY A 450 -3.28 -10.53 10.86
C GLY A 450 -4.01 -10.40 9.52
N ILE A 451 -5.32 -10.59 9.58
CA ILE A 451 -6.24 -10.38 8.47
C ILE A 451 -7.18 -9.24 8.86
N TYR A 452 -7.23 -8.19 8.05
CA TYR A 452 -8.06 -7.03 8.32
C TYR A 452 -8.97 -6.76 7.13
N LEU A 453 -10.27 -7.05 7.31
CA LEU A 453 -11.33 -6.55 6.45
C LEU A 453 -11.76 -5.19 6.97
N ASP A 454 -11.18 -4.14 6.41
CA ASP A 454 -11.53 -2.76 6.68
C ASP A 454 -12.80 -2.33 5.94
N ASN A 455 -13.32 -1.17 6.33
CA ASN A 455 -14.67 -0.68 6.08
C ASN A 455 -15.45 -1.40 4.96
N MET A 456 -16.48 -2.11 5.42
CA MET A 456 -17.55 -2.73 4.62
C MET A 456 -17.14 -3.89 3.71
N ALA A 457 -15.87 -4.34 3.72
CA ALA A 457 -15.47 -5.56 3.03
C ALA A 457 -16.31 -6.77 3.51
N SER A 458 -17.06 -7.37 2.57
CA SER A 458 -18.20 -8.25 2.86
C SER A 458 -18.18 -9.53 2.03
N ASN A 459 -18.98 -10.52 2.43
CA ASN A 459 -19.15 -11.80 1.74
C ASN A 459 -17.88 -12.65 1.62
N ALA A 460 -16.82 -12.33 2.37
CA ALA A 460 -15.56 -13.04 2.33
C ALA A 460 -15.63 -14.40 3.06
N GLN A 461 -14.78 -15.33 2.65
CA GLN A 461 -14.52 -16.60 3.34
C GLN A 461 -13.09 -16.60 3.88
N ILE A 462 -12.94 -16.63 5.20
CA ILE A 462 -11.67 -16.56 5.91
C ILE A 462 -11.46 -17.86 6.69
N TYR A 463 -10.62 -18.76 6.18
CA TYR A 463 -10.47 -20.06 6.83
C TYR A 463 -9.14 -20.79 6.72
N GLY A 464 -8.85 -21.64 7.70
CA GLY A 464 -7.63 -22.46 7.70
C GLY A 464 -6.34 -21.65 7.83
N ASN A 465 -6.43 -20.35 8.13
CA ASN A 465 -5.26 -19.48 8.28
C ASN A 465 -4.61 -19.70 9.64
N PHE A 466 -3.29 -19.58 9.69
CA PHE A 466 -2.53 -19.47 10.93
C PHE A 466 -2.09 -18.02 11.11
N VAL A 467 -2.45 -17.42 12.24
CA VAL A 467 -2.08 -16.03 12.57
C VAL A 467 -1.47 -16.00 13.97
N GLN A 468 -0.27 -15.43 14.06
CA GLN A 468 0.44 -15.29 15.32
C GLN A 468 1.11 -13.93 15.48
N GLY A 469 1.05 -13.35 16.68
CA GLY A 469 1.87 -12.19 17.04
C GLY A 469 1.39 -10.89 16.42
N THR A 470 0.12 -10.53 16.58
CA THR A 470 -0.42 -9.22 16.18
C THR A 470 -0.65 -8.33 17.40
N THR A 471 -0.82 -7.02 17.24
CA THR A 471 -0.93 -6.11 18.41
C THR A 471 -2.37 -5.76 18.79
N PHE A 472 -3.32 -5.85 17.86
CA PHE A 472 -4.74 -5.64 18.14
C PHE A 472 -5.56 -6.93 18.00
N SER A 473 -5.62 -7.53 16.81
CA SER A 473 -6.40 -8.76 16.63
C SER A 473 -5.81 -9.79 15.67
N GLY A 474 -6.16 -11.07 15.79
CA GLY A 474 -5.82 -12.05 14.75
C GLY A 474 -6.57 -11.75 13.44
N ILE A 475 -7.88 -11.57 13.54
CA ILE A 475 -8.79 -11.24 12.43
C ILE A 475 -9.70 -10.07 12.85
N LEU A 476 -9.72 -9.00 12.06
CA LEU A 476 -10.61 -7.86 12.25
C LEU A 476 -11.59 -7.74 11.08
N ILE A 477 -12.88 -7.64 11.42
CA ILE A 477 -13.95 -7.21 10.51
C ILE A 477 -14.44 -5.85 10.95
N HIS A 478 -14.29 -4.84 10.10
CA HIS A 478 -14.70 -3.47 10.39
C HIS A 478 -15.78 -3.04 9.39
N GLY A 479 -17.03 -2.92 9.86
CA GLY A 479 -18.22 -2.60 9.04
C GLY A 479 -18.76 -3.73 8.14
N GLY A 480 -17.93 -4.68 7.71
CA GLY A 480 -18.29 -5.74 6.77
C GLY A 480 -19.38 -6.72 7.23
N SER A 481 -20.18 -7.26 6.30
CA SER A 481 -21.29 -8.21 6.55
C SER A 481 -21.17 -9.52 5.76
N ASN A 482 -21.89 -10.55 6.21
CA ASN A 482 -21.96 -11.89 5.60
C ASN A 482 -20.61 -12.61 5.39
N ASN A 483 -19.60 -12.26 6.18
CA ASN A 483 -18.31 -12.90 6.17
C ASN A 483 -18.36 -14.24 6.93
N GLN A 484 -17.62 -15.26 6.47
CA GLN A 484 -17.48 -16.54 7.15
C GLN A 484 -16.06 -16.69 7.69
N ILE A 485 -15.93 -16.89 9.00
CA ILE A 485 -14.65 -16.93 9.72
C ILE A 485 -14.57 -18.25 10.45
N HIS A 486 -13.84 -19.21 9.90
CA HIS A 486 -13.79 -20.56 10.46
C HIS A 486 -12.46 -21.29 10.25
N ASP A 487 -12.19 -22.35 11.01
CA ASP A 487 -10.96 -23.15 10.89
C ASP A 487 -9.64 -22.36 11.08
N ASN A 488 -9.68 -21.13 11.58
CA ASN A 488 -8.45 -20.34 11.78
C ASN A 488 -7.77 -20.72 13.09
N THR A 489 -6.44 -20.75 13.10
CA THR A 489 -5.61 -20.95 14.28
C THR A 489 -4.97 -19.63 14.67
N LEU A 490 -5.38 -19.06 15.80
CA LEU A 490 -5.05 -17.70 16.23
C LEU A 490 -4.30 -17.75 17.57
N LEU A 491 -2.99 -17.53 17.54
CA LEU A 491 -2.09 -17.70 18.68
C LEU A 491 -1.40 -16.40 19.05
N ASP A 492 -1.19 -16.14 20.35
CA ASP A 492 -0.40 -14.98 20.83
C ASP A 492 -0.72 -13.65 20.11
N ASN A 493 -1.99 -13.38 19.82
CA ASN A 493 -2.42 -12.08 19.27
C ASN A 493 -2.76 -11.13 20.42
N GLY A 494 -2.78 -9.84 20.14
CA GLY A 494 -2.91 -8.78 21.15
C GLY A 494 -4.21 -8.82 21.93
N LYS A 495 -5.10 -7.86 21.66
CA LYS A 495 -6.34 -7.75 22.43
C LYS A 495 -7.32 -8.88 22.13
N TYR A 496 -7.44 -9.27 20.86
CA TYR A 496 -8.45 -10.22 20.40
C TYR A 496 -7.89 -11.27 19.44
N GLY A 497 -8.49 -12.46 19.43
CA GLY A 497 -8.31 -13.40 18.33
C GLY A 497 -9.12 -12.95 17.14
N ILE A 498 -10.41 -12.67 17.37
CA ILE A 498 -11.34 -12.19 16.35
C ILE A 498 -12.08 -10.99 16.92
N SER A 499 -12.14 -9.92 16.14
CA SER A 499 -12.89 -8.72 16.47
C SER A 499 -13.83 -8.35 15.33
N THR A 500 -15.07 -8.02 15.65
CA THR A 500 -15.98 -7.37 14.69
C THR A 500 -16.44 -6.03 15.26
N ILE A 501 -16.15 -4.94 14.55
CA ILE A 501 -16.38 -3.57 15.01
C ILE A 501 -17.22 -2.83 14.00
N VAL A 502 -18.28 -2.15 14.43
CA VAL A 502 -19.08 -1.27 13.55
C VAL A 502 -18.23 -0.13 12.99
N ALA A 503 -18.28 0.06 11.66
CA ALA A 503 -17.65 1.19 10.97
C ALA A 503 -18.74 2.16 10.47
N ASP A 504 -18.54 3.48 10.62
CA ASP A 504 -19.40 4.54 10.06
C ASP A 504 -20.91 4.37 10.30
N ASP A 505 -21.29 3.89 11.50
CA ASP A 505 -22.67 3.57 11.89
C ASP A 505 -23.36 2.52 10.97
N HIS A 506 -22.61 1.81 10.13
CA HIS A 506 -23.14 0.75 9.27
C HIS A 506 -23.41 -0.52 10.07
N PRO A 507 -24.62 -1.10 9.94
CA PRO A 507 -24.96 -2.31 10.66
C PRO A 507 -24.16 -3.50 10.15
N ILE A 508 -23.50 -4.21 11.08
CA ILE A 508 -22.83 -5.47 10.81
C ILE A 508 -23.80 -6.64 11.02
N THR A 509 -24.03 -7.44 9.98
CA THR A 509 -24.97 -8.56 10.03
C THR A 509 -24.44 -9.78 9.28
N GLY A 510 -24.92 -10.97 9.67
CA GLY A 510 -24.67 -12.20 8.93
C GLY A 510 -23.23 -12.75 8.99
N ASN A 511 -22.31 -12.07 9.68
CA ASN A 511 -20.97 -12.59 9.91
C ASN A 511 -21.02 -13.83 10.79
N GLN A 512 -20.48 -14.94 10.31
CA GLN A 512 -20.45 -16.22 11.01
C GLN A 512 -19.04 -16.51 11.53
N THR A 513 -18.91 -16.83 12.81
CA THR A 513 -17.62 -17.11 13.46
C THR A 513 -17.67 -18.46 14.16
N TYR A 514 -17.10 -19.48 13.54
CA TYR A 514 -17.26 -20.84 14.03
C TYR A 514 -16.05 -21.72 13.82
N GLN A 515 -15.88 -22.75 14.64
CA GLN A 515 -14.80 -23.74 14.49
C GLN A 515 -13.39 -23.12 14.39
N ASN A 516 -13.14 -21.99 15.06
CA ASN A 516 -11.80 -21.43 15.17
C ASN A 516 -11.08 -22.00 16.40
N PHE A 517 -9.75 -22.11 16.31
CA PHE A 517 -8.89 -22.43 17.43
C PHE A 517 -8.18 -21.16 17.90
N ILE A 518 -8.52 -20.69 19.11
CA ILE A 518 -8.08 -19.40 19.63
C ILE A 518 -7.34 -19.61 20.94
N GLU A 519 -6.07 -19.20 21.00
CA GLU A 519 -5.31 -19.17 22.26
C GLU A 519 -5.75 -17.98 23.10
N VAL A 520 -6.11 -18.20 24.36
CA VAL A 520 -6.48 -17.15 25.29
C VAL A 520 -5.29 -16.84 26.18
N SER A 521 -4.85 -15.59 26.14
CA SER A 521 -3.68 -15.08 26.87
C SER A 521 -3.87 -15.14 28.40
N GLU A 522 -2.77 -15.03 29.15
CA GLU A 522 -2.80 -15.12 30.63
C GLU A 522 -3.67 -14.03 31.29
N ASP A 523 -3.69 -12.84 30.71
CA ASP A 523 -4.53 -11.72 31.15
C ASP A 523 -5.99 -11.81 30.68
N GLY A 524 -6.32 -12.85 29.90
CA GLY A 524 -7.65 -13.06 29.31
C GLY A 524 -7.83 -12.40 27.94
N SER A 525 -6.79 -11.80 27.35
CA SER A 525 -6.82 -11.28 25.97
C SER A 525 -6.82 -12.41 24.93
N ASN A 526 -6.81 -12.03 23.65
CA ASN A 526 -6.87 -12.93 22.51
C ASN A 526 -8.16 -13.79 22.52
N SER A 527 -9.29 -13.18 22.88
CA SER A 527 -10.62 -13.78 22.84
C SER A 527 -11.42 -13.28 21.63
N ILE A 528 -12.70 -13.65 21.55
CA ILE A 528 -13.60 -13.01 20.59
C ILE A 528 -14.22 -11.76 21.23
N ASP A 529 -14.17 -10.65 20.50
CA ASP A 529 -14.97 -9.45 20.74
C ASP A 529 -15.84 -9.15 19.53
N THR A 530 -17.07 -8.70 19.77
CA THR A 530 -18.04 -8.63 18.69
C THR A 530 -19.21 -7.68 18.95
N ASP A 531 -19.42 -6.77 18.02
CA ASP A 531 -20.64 -5.97 17.89
C ASP A 531 -21.79 -6.70 17.17
N GLN A 532 -21.70 -8.02 16.96
CA GLN A 532 -22.73 -8.79 16.25
C GLN A 532 -24.09 -8.74 16.97
N THR A 533 -25.13 -8.44 16.19
CA THR A 533 -26.51 -8.34 16.69
C THR A 533 -27.16 -9.70 16.98
N ASP A 534 -26.78 -10.74 16.23
CA ASP A 534 -27.24 -12.11 16.44
C ASP A 534 -26.10 -12.96 17.01
N PRO A 535 -26.08 -13.22 18.33
CA PRO A 535 -25.01 -14.00 18.95
C PRO A 535 -24.97 -15.46 18.46
N SER A 536 -26.05 -15.99 17.87
CA SER A 536 -26.09 -17.38 17.38
C SER A 536 -25.20 -17.65 16.18
N LEU A 537 -24.67 -16.59 15.55
CA LEU A 537 -23.71 -16.67 14.45
C LEU A 537 -22.29 -17.01 14.94
N ILE A 538 -22.07 -17.03 16.26
CA ILE A 538 -20.82 -17.47 16.88
C ILE A 538 -21.07 -18.84 17.51
N HIS A 539 -20.32 -19.88 17.14
CA HIS A 539 -20.54 -21.24 17.66
C HIS A 539 -19.36 -22.19 17.40
N ASP A 540 -19.30 -23.31 18.12
CA ASP A 540 -18.36 -24.43 17.92
C ASP A 540 -16.86 -24.09 17.92
N ASN A 541 -16.46 -22.93 18.47
CA ASN A 541 -15.07 -22.51 18.63
C ASN A 541 -14.35 -23.29 19.74
N VAL A 542 -13.03 -23.44 19.61
CA VAL A 542 -12.16 -24.05 20.61
C VAL A 542 -11.22 -23.00 21.18
N TYR A 543 -11.34 -22.74 22.48
CA TYR A 543 -10.46 -21.83 23.20
C TYR A 543 -9.38 -22.63 23.92
N TYR A 544 -8.13 -22.41 23.54
CA TYR A 544 -6.97 -22.92 24.26
C TYR A 544 -6.56 -21.93 25.34
N ASN A 545 -6.90 -22.25 26.59
CA ASN A 545 -6.50 -21.47 27.76
C ASN A 545 -5.56 -22.31 28.62
N PRO A 546 -4.22 -22.16 28.48
CA PRO A 546 -3.25 -22.96 29.22
C PRO A 546 -3.37 -22.81 30.75
N ASN A 547 -3.87 -21.67 31.22
CA ASN A 547 -4.01 -21.35 32.63
C ASN A 547 -5.29 -21.93 33.26
N GLY A 548 -6.26 -22.33 32.42
CA GLY A 548 -7.56 -22.85 32.87
C GLY A 548 -8.40 -21.82 33.65
N GLY A 549 -8.14 -20.52 33.42
CA GLY A 549 -8.90 -19.42 34.01
C GLY A 549 -10.33 -19.33 33.46
N GLU A 550 -11.14 -18.45 34.05
CA GLU A 550 -12.46 -18.15 33.49
C GLU A 550 -12.32 -17.42 32.16
N LEU A 551 -12.96 -17.95 31.12
CA LEU A 551 -12.93 -17.39 29.77
C LEU A 551 -14.01 -16.31 29.60
N TRP A 552 -13.63 -15.17 29.04
CA TRP A 552 -14.50 -14.09 28.63
C TRP A 552 -14.56 -14.01 27.10
N VAL A 553 -15.77 -13.90 26.56
CA VAL A 553 -16.11 -13.83 25.13
C VAL A 553 -17.22 -12.80 25.00
N ALA A 554 -17.06 -11.81 24.09
CA ALA A 554 -18.04 -10.75 23.88
C ALA A 554 -18.48 -10.10 25.21
N ASP A 555 -17.51 -9.70 26.03
CA ASP A 555 -17.69 -9.09 27.36
C ASP A 555 -18.49 -9.92 28.40
N LEU A 556 -18.63 -11.22 28.19
CA LEU A 556 -19.34 -12.13 29.10
C LEU A 556 -18.50 -13.38 29.39
N SER A 557 -18.67 -14.01 30.56
CA SER A 557 -18.18 -15.37 30.75
C SER A 557 -18.70 -16.28 29.63
N LEU A 558 -17.93 -17.25 29.13
CA LEU A 558 -18.37 -18.18 28.08
C LEU A 558 -19.76 -18.78 28.38
N ALA A 559 -19.98 -19.25 29.62
CA ALA A 559 -21.27 -19.80 30.03
C ALA A 559 -22.42 -18.78 29.99
N GLY A 560 -22.12 -17.51 30.26
CA GLY A 560 -23.06 -16.39 30.17
C GLY A 560 -23.39 -16.03 28.73
N PHE A 561 -22.42 -16.05 27.83
CA PHE A 561 -22.65 -15.84 26.40
C PHE A 561 -23.47 -16.98 25.78
N GLN A 562 -23.16 -18.24 26.14
CA GLN A 562 -23.94 -19.43 25.81
C GLN A 562 -25.39 -19.38 26.29
N GLN A 563 -25.65 -18.82 27.47
CA GLN A 563 -27.03 -18.62 27.95
C GLN A 563 -27.81 -17.60 27.11
N ARG A 564 -27.13 -16.67 26.42
CA ARG A 564 -27.74 -15.73 25.49
C ARG A 564 -27.88 -16.29 24.06
N GLY A 565 -27.48 -17.55 23.86
CA GLY A 565 -27.54 -18.23 22.57
C GLY A 565 -26.28 -18.07 21.71
N GLY A 566 -25.24 -17.41 22.20
CA GLY A 566 -23.96 -17.26 21.49
C GLY A 566 -22.92 -18.29 21.89
N ASP A 567 -22.02 -18.60 20.98
CA ASP A 567 -20.91 -19.53 21.16
C ASP A 567 -21.35 -20.93 21.65
N SER A 568 -22.52 -21.37 21.16
CA SER A 568 -23.07 -22.70 21.43
C SER A 568 -22.15 -23.78 20.88
N GLY A 569 -21.93 -24.86 21.61
CA GLY A 569 -21.03 -25.94 21.19
C GLY A 569 -19.56 -25.66 21.45
N SER A 570 -19.17 -24.41 21.70
CA SER A 570 -17.78 -24.03 21.96
C SER A 570 -17.26 -24.57 23.29
N VAL A 571 -15.97 -24.88 23.32
CA VAL A 571 -15.30 -25.50 24.47
C VAL A 571 -13.99 -24.81 24.79
N MET A 572 -13.58 -24.93 26.05
CA MET A 572 -12.25 -24.55 26.51
C MET A 572 -11.40 -25.80 26.74
N THR A 573 -10.14 -25.77 26.34
CA THR A 573 -9.13 -26.81 26.60
C THR A 573 -7.87 -26.19 27.20
N THR A 574 -7.20 -26.92 28.09
CA THR A 574 -5.85 -26.57 28.59
C THR A 574 -4.74 -27.29 27.81
N GLN A 575 -5.10 -28.04 26.77
CA GLN A 575 -4.18 -28.80 25.93
C GLN A 575 -4.29 -28.29 24.50
N ALA A 576 -3.20 -27.74 23.98
CA ALA A 576 -3.17 -27.21 22.62
C ALA A 576 -3.38 -28.30 21.56
N GLY A 577 -2.75 -29.47 21.76
CA GLY A 577 -2.88 -30.59 20.85
C GLY A 577 -2.17 -30.41 19.51
N PHE A 578 -1.09 -29.63 19.47
CA PHE A 578 -0.23 -29.48 18.30
C PHE A 578 0.71 -30.67 18.09
N VAL A 579 1.10 -30.93 16.84
CA VAL A 579 2.04 -31.99 16.45
C VAL A 579 3.45 -31.69 16.97
N ASN A 580 3.99 -30.50 16.67
CA ASN A 580 5.31 -30.07 17.15
C ASN A 580 5.50 -28.55 17.07
N ALA A 581 4.80 -27.80 17.92
CA ALA A 581 4.90 -26.33 17.97
C ALA A 581 6.33 -25.81 18.13
N ALA A 582 7.19 -26.51 18.89
CA ALA A 582 8.59 -26.14 19.08
C ALA A 582 9.44 -26.17 17.78
N ALA A 583 8.96 -26.86 16.74
CA ALA A 583 9.56 -26.88 15.42
C ALA A 583 8.74 -26.09 14.38
N GLY A 584 7.76 -25.29 14.81
CA GLY A 584 6.87 -24.53 13.93
C GLY A 584 5.76 -25.34 13.27
N ASP A 585 5.52 -26.60 13.68
CA ASP A 585 4.43 -27.43 13.18
C ASP A 585 3.24 -27.37 14.14
N TYR A 586 2.30 -26.48 13.82
CA TYR A 586 1.06 -26.28 14.57
C TYR A 586 -0.12 -27.09 14.00
N GLY A 587 0.15 -28.15 13.22
CA GLY A 587 -0.88 -29.12 12.88
C GLY A 587 -1.48 -29.77 14.13
N PHE A 588 -2.74 -30.22 14.07
CA PHE A 588 -3.39 -30.87 15.22
C PHE A 588 -3.14 -32.38 15.26
N VAL A 589 -2.80 -32.92 16.44
CA VAL A 589 -2.69 -34.37 16.64
C VAL A 589 -4.05 -35.05 16.60
N ALA A 590 -4.09 -36.30 16.13
CA ALA A 590 -5.32 -37.08 16.12
C ALA A 590 -5.92 -37.23 17.54
N GLY A 591 -7.22 -36.91 17.68
CA GLY A 591 -7.93 -36.94 18.96
C GLY A 591 -7.73 -35.71 19.85
N SER A 592 -7.06 -34.65 19.36
CA SER A 592 -7.09 -33.35 20.03
C SER A 592 -8.50 -32.77 20.06
N VAL A 593 -8.74 -31.79 20.94
CA VAL A 593 -10.04 -31.11 21.02
C VAL A 593 -10.37 -30.40 19.71
N ALA A 594 -9.39 -29.71 19.11
CA ALA A 594 -9.53 -29.06 17.81
C ALA A 594 -9.96 -30.05 16.71
N GLN A 595 -9.26 -31.18 16.60
CA GLN A 595 -9.59 -32.22 15.62
C GLN A 595 -10.97 -32.84 15.90
N GLY A 596 -11.36 -33.01 17.16
CA GLY A 596 -12.69 -33.48 17.56
C GLY A 596 -13.82 -32.51 17.22
N HIS A 597 -13.51 -31.21 17.12
CA HIS A 597 -14.42 -30.15 16.67
C HIS A 597 -14.44 -29.96 15.15
N GLY A 598 -13.64 -30.75 14.42
CA GLY A 598 -13.54 -30.67 12.96
C GLY A 598 -12.68 -29.53 12.45
N ILE A 599 -11.90 -28.87 13.30
CA ILE A 599 -11.04 -27.75 12.92
C ILE A 599 -9.91 -28.26 12.04
N GLU A 600 -9.83 -27.74 10.82
CA GLU A 600 -8.72 -28.00 9.90
C GLU A 600 -7.54 -27.06 10.19
N ALA A 601 -6.33 -27.61 10.27
CA ALA A 601 -5.12 -26.81 10.42
C ALA A 601 -4.54 -26.43 9.06
N LEU A 602 -3.82 -25.30 9.04
CA LEU A 602 -2.96 -24.91 7.94
C LEU A 602 -2.04 -26.07 7.51
N PRO A 603 -1.98 -26.44 6.21
CA PRO A 603 -0.99 -27.39 5.70
C PRO A 603 0.40 -26.74 5.59
N PHE A 604 1.10 -26.55 6.71
CA PHE A 604 2.40 -25.87 6.82
C PHE A 604 3.46 -26.29 5.79
N GLY A 605 3.47 -27.55 5.35
CA GLY A 605 4.42 -28.06 4.35
C GLY A 605 4.19 -27.56 2.91
N SER A 606 3.11 -26.82 2.66
CA SER A 606 2.71 -26.30 1.35
C SER A 606 2.70 -24.78 1.29
N VAL A 607 3.14 -24.07 2.32
CA VAL A 607 3.01 -22.61 2.43
C VAL A 607 4.30 -21.92 1.98
N GLY A 608 4.14 -20.77 1.32
CA GLY A 608 5.24 -19.94 0.85
C GLY A 608 5.85 -20.41 -0.46
N ALA A 609 6.84 -19.65 -0.94
CA ALA A 609 7.47 -19.88 -2.22
C ALA A 609 8.34 -21.14 -2.21
N THR A 610 8.27 -21.90 -3.31
CA THR A 610 9.11 -23.09 -3.51
C THR A 610 10.15 -22.86 -4.60
N GLY A 611 11.37 -23.34 -4.38
CA GLY A 611 12.43 -23.31 -5.40
C GLY A 611 13.13 -21.96 -5.62
N VAL A 612 12.71 -20.91 -4.92
CA VAL A 612 13.41 -19.61 -4.80
C VAL A 612 13.96 -19.50 -3.37
N THR A 613 15.19 -19.01 -3.21
CA THR A 613 15.77 -18.85 -1.87
C THR A 613 15.07 -17.71 -1.14
N SER A 614 14.33 -18.02 -0.07
CA SER A 614 13.86 -17.03 0.88
C SER A 614 15.04 -16.46 1.69
N PRO A 615 15.03 -15.17 2.05
CA PRO A 615 15.97 -14.65 3.04
C PRO A 615 15.78 -15.38 4.38
N ASP A 616 16.87 -15.50 5.15
CA ASP A 616 16.77 -15.94 6.55
C ASP A 616 15.94 -14.89 7.31
N VAL A 617 14.78 -15.31 7.81
CA VAL A 617 13.92 -14.46 8.64
C VAL A 617 14.22 -14.78 10.10
N ASP A 618 14.52 -13.76 10.90
CA ASP A 618 14.73 -13.93 12.34
C ASP A 618 13.46 -14.53 12.98
N THR A 619 13.65 -15.43 13.95
CA THR A 619 12.51 -15.97 14.72
C THR A 619 11.82 -14.85 15.48
N PRO A 620 10.48 -14.83 15.58
CA PRO A 620 9.74 -13.79 16.29
C PRO A 620 10.31 -13.56 17.69
N VAL A 621 10.73 -12.33 17.96
CA VAL A 621 11.08 -11.92 19.31
C VAL A 621 9.81 -11.38 19.94
N THR A 622 9.04 -12.21 20.62
CA THR A 622 7.94 -11.73 21.47
C THR A 622 8.52 -10.70 22.44
N PRO A 623 8.18 -9.40 22.36
CA PRO A 623 8.60 -8.46 23.38
C PRO A 623 7.95 -8.91 24.69
N PRO A 624 8.70 -9.07 25.79
CA PRO A 624 8.06 -9.39 27.06
C PRO A 624 7.12 -8.23 27.41
N ASN A 625 5.83 -8.51 27.48
CA ASN A 625 4.85 -7.64 28.11
C ASN A 625 5.42 -7.15 29.44
N GLY A 626 5.42 -5.84 29.63
CA GLY A 626 5.97 -5.16 30.81
C GLY A 626 5.34 -5.68 32.10
N GLY A 627 5.94 -6.70 32.70
CA GLY A 627 5.47 -7.37 33.90
C GLY A 627 6.52 -8.33 34.45
N GLY A 628 7.74 -7.83 34.64
CA GLY A 628 8.89 -8.67 34.99
C GLY A 628 8.76 -9.37 36.36
N THR A 629 9.20 -10.64 36.39
CA THR A 629 10.45 -10.94 37.10
C THR A 629 11.40 -11.62 36.11
N PRO A 630 12.66 -11.16 35.98
CA PRO A 630 13.56 -11.66 34.94
C PRO A 630 14.01 -13.11 35.21
N PRO A 631 14.29 -13.89 34.16
CA PRO A 631 14.90 -15.21 34.32
C PRO A 631 16.31 -15.07 34.90
N VAL A 632 16.58 -15.86 35.94
CA VAL A 632 17.89 -15.92 36.58
C VAL A 632 18.84 -16.69 35.67
N THR A 633 19.72 -15.98 34.97
CA THR A 633 20.85 -16.59 34.25
C THR A 633 21.86 -17.15 35.26
N PRO A 634 22.34 -18.40 35.10
CA PRO A 634 23.34 -18.97 36.00
C PRO A 634 24.69 -18.26 35.86
N GLU A 635 25.27 -17.95 37.01
CA GLU A 635 26.55 -17.25 37.19
C GLU A 635 27.71 -18.01 36.51
N PRO A 636 28.57 -17.34 35.72
CA PRO A 636 29.77 -17.96 35.15
C PRO A 636 30.85 -18.16 36.22
N PRO A 637 31.69 -19.21 36.12
CA PRO A 637 32.65 -19.54 37.16
C PRO A 637 33.75 -18.48 37.29
N ALA A 638 34.03 -18.10 38.54
CA ALA A 638 34.99 -17.08 38.93
C ALA A 638 36.41 -17.36 38.40
N ALA A 639 36.96 -16.39 37.67
CA ALA A 639 38.38 -16.31 37.35
C ALA A 639 39.14 -15.61 38.50
N GLU A 640 40.25 -16.22 38.94
CA GLU A 640 41.12 -15.72 40.00
C GLU A 640 41.80 -14.38 39.63
N ILE A 641 41.78 -13.42 40.56
CA ILE A 641 42.53 -12.15 40.48
C ILE A 641 43.70 -12.19 41.48
N PRO A 642 44.95 -11.88 41.07
CA PRO A 642 46.08 -11.66 41.98
C PRO A 642 46.19 -10.19 42.49
N PRO A 643 46.94 -9.92 43.58
CA PRO A 643 46.61 -8.85 44.52
C PRO A 643 47.22 -7.46 44.25
N VAL A 644 46.60 -6.50 44.95
CA VAL A 644 46.71 -5.04 45.05
C VAL A 644 48.10 -4.45 45.34
N THR A 645 48.37 -3.26 44.77
CA THR A 645 49.20 -2.19 45.36
C THR A 645 48.60 -0.82 44.95
N ALA A 646 47.94 -0.07 45.87
CA ALA A 646 48.46 1.04 46.69
C ALA A 646 48.26 2.45 46.08
N GLU A 647 47.51 3.31 46.78
CA GLU A 647 47.27 4.75 46.51
C GLU A 647 48.54 5.63 46.75
N PRO A 648 48.57 6.95 46.42
CA PRO A 648 47.95 7.99 47.30
C PRO A 648 47.45 9.32 46.66
N GLU A 649 46.53 9.96 47.39
CA GLU A 649 46.39 11.41 47.73
C GLU A 649 45.76 12.49 46.80
N THR A 650 44.83 13.24 47.40
CA THR A 650 44.19 14.54 47.01
C THR A 650 44.94 15.70 47.73
N PRO A 651 44.84 17.04 47.39
CA PRO A 651 43.62 17.86 47.63
C PRO A 651 43.44 19.28 46.96
N SER A 652 42.19 19.79 47.05
CA SER A 652 41.75 21.17 47.45
C SER A 652 41.55 22.38 46.50
N ASN A 653 40.46 23.11 46.84
CA ASN A 653 40.08 24.55 46.70
C ASN A 653 39.57 25.06 45.34
N GLY A 654 38.40 25.70 45.18
CA GLY A 654 37.73 26.79 45.94
C GLY A 654 38.02 28.14 45.26
N GLY A 655 37.14 29.07 44.90
CA GLY A 655 35.69 29.30 44.98
C GLY A 655 35.34 30.60 44.19
N GLY A 656 34.10 31.10 44.27
CA GLY A 656 33.77 32.53 44.02
C GLY A 656 32.84 32.87 42.83
N LEU A 657 31.59 33.24 43.17
CA LEU A 657 30.59 33.99 42.38
C LEU A 657 30.68 35.52 42.73
N PRO A 658 29.84 36.49 42.24
CA PRO A 658 29.11 36.69 40.95
C PRO A 658 29.04 38.20 40.44
N VAL A 659 28.22 38.45 39.39
CA VAL A 659 27.42 39.66 38.99
C VAL A 659 28.07 40.83 38.22
N THR A 660 27.48 41.24 37.06
CA THR A 660 26.74 42.52 36.85
C THR A 660 26.13 42.69 35.45
N ASP A 661 24.90 43.22 35.43
CA ASP A 661 24.01 43.56 34.31
C ASP A 661 24.36 44.84 33.51
N THR A 662 23.79 44.88 32.29
CA THR A 662 23.39 45.93 31.30
C THR A 662 23.47 47.43 31.65
N PRO A 663 23.46 48.42 30.68
CA PRO A 663 22.36 48.69 29.70
C PRO A 663 22.81 49.46 28.39
N PRO A 664 21.97 50.23 27.63
CA PRO A 664 20.88 49.82 26.73
C PRO A 664 20.77 50.60 25.36
N VAL A 665 19.66 50.40 24.60
CA VAL A 665 18.85 51.38 23.79
C VAL A 665 18.93 51.47 22.22
N THR A 666 17.81 51.05 21.59
CA THR A 666 16.94 51.60 20.48
C THR A 666 17.25 51.63 18.96
N ALA A 667 16.22 51.17 18.22
CA ALA A 667 15.51 51.77 17.05
C ALA A 667 16.01 51.61 15.59
N GLU A 668 15.10 51.11 14.74
CA GLU A 668 14.95 51.28 13.26
C GLU A 668 14.42 52.68 12.87
N PRO A 669 14.15 53.05 11.59
CA PRO A 669 14.66 52.64 10.25
C PRO A 669 15.05 53.87 9.35
N GLU A 670 15.55 53.66 8.12
CA GLU A 670 15.15 54.37 6.86
C GLU A 670 16.10 54.08 5.66
N ALA A 671 15.50 54.05 4.46
CA ALA A 671 16.09 53.82 3.12
C ALA A 671 16.95 55.00 2.59
N PRO A 672 17.62 54.90 1.40
CA PRO A 672 16.95 55.33 0.16
C PRO A 672 17.43 54.71 -1.21
N SER A 673 16.44 54.56 -2.11
CA SER A 673 16.29 55.01 -3.53
C SER A 673 17.31 54.85 -4.69
N ASN A 674 16.68 54.64 -5.88
CA ASN A 674 17.01 55.00 -7.29
C ASN A 674 17.98 54.10 -8.09
N GLY A 675 17.74 53.73 -9.36
CA GLY A 675 16.77 54.04 -10.43
C GLY A 675 17.23 53.28 -11.71
N GLY A 676 16.57 53.16 -12.86
CA GLY A 676 15.32 53.62 -13.45
C GLY A 676 15.24 53.16 -14.93
N GLY A 677 14.11 53.42 -15.60
CA GLY A 677 14.05 53.65 -17.07
C GLY A 677 13.47 52.56 -17.98
N LEU A 678 12.20 52.72 -18.37
CA LEU A 678 11.56 52.15 -19.57
C LEU A 678 11.90 53.00 -20.83
N PRO A 679 11.61 52.57 -22.08
CA PRO A 679 10.27 52.77 -22.65
C PRO A 679 9.72 51.67 -23.59
N VAL A 680 8.42 51.82 -23.82
CA VAL A 680 7.39 51.10 -24.61
C VAL A 680 7.53 51.31 -26.14
N THR A 681 7.02 50.38 -26.98
CA THR A 681 6.00 50.62 -28.06
C THR A 681 5.66 49.38 -28.92
N ASP A 682 4.35 49.06 -28.93
CA ASP A 682 3.43 48.83 -30.08
C ASP A 682 3.56 47.65 -31.08
N THR A 683 2.55 46.78 -31.05
CA THR A 683 1.88 46.04 -32.16
C THR A 683 1.27 47.01 -33.20
N PRO A 684 0.90 46.69 -34.48
CA PRO A 684 0.14 45.49 -34.99
C PRO A 684 0.45 45.15 -36.51
N PRO A 685 -0.44 44.64 -37.42
CA PRO A 685 -1.29 43.42 -37.47
C PRO A 685 -1.37 42.63 -38.85
N VAL A 686 -2.20 41.56 -38.87
CA VAL A 686 -3.01 40.91 -39.95
C VAL A 686 -2.40 39.99 -41.05
N THR A 687 -3.09 38.83 -41.22
CA THR A 687 -3.69 38.21 -42.44
C THR A 687 -3.17 36.88 -43.00
N ALA A 688 -4.14 35.96 -43.13
CA ALA A 688 -4.47 35.08 -44.28
C ALA A 688 -4.10 33.58 -44.21
N GLU A 689 -5.16 32.76 -44.19
CA GLU A 689 -5.22 31.34 -44.59
C GLU A 689 -4.96 31.14 -46.10
N PRO A 690 -4.75 29.88 -46.51
CA PRO A 690 -5.50 29.38 -47.67
C PRO A 690 -6.04 27.94 -47.54
N GLU A 691 -7.32 27.84 -47.92
CA GLU A 691 -8.09 26.79 -48.62
C GLU A 691 -7.51 25.36 -48.82
N ALA A 692 -8.36 24.37 -48.50
CA ALA A 692 -8.30 22.99 -49.01
C ALA A 692 -9.32 22.78 -50.16
N PRO A 693 -9.03 21.93 -51.17
CA PRO A 693 -9.93 21.68 -52.28
C PRO A 693 -10.89 20.50 -52.05
N SER A 694 -12.08 20.65 -52.61
CA SER A 694 -13.16 19.67 -52.79
C SER A 694 -12.79 18.49 -53.70
N ASN A 695 -13.33 17.30 -53.44
CA ASN A 695 -14.05 16.50 -54.46
C ASN A 695 -14.81 15.31 -53.86
N GLY A 696 -16.04 15.12 -54.34
CA GLY A 696 -16.94 14.04 -53.95
C GLY A 696 -16.69 12.71 -54.67
N GLY A 697 -17.45 11.69 -54.26
CA GLY A 697 -17.48 10.39 -54.93
C GLY A 697 -18.24 9.32 -54.14
N THR A 698 -19.56 9.27 -54.36
CA THR A 698 -20.44 8.08 -54.45
C THR A 698 -19.98 6.74 -53.83
N LEU A 699 -20.77 6.25 -52.86
CA LEU A 699 -20.88 4.84 -52.46
C LEU A 699 -21.76 4.04 -53.44
N PRO A 700 -21.53 2.73 -53.58
CA PRO A 700 -22.60 1.78 -53.81
C PRO A 700 -22.70 0.70 -52.72
N VAL A 701 -23.96 0.37 -52.46
CA VAL A 701 -24.55 -0.67 -51.63
C VAL A 701 -24.15 -2.08 -52.08
N THR A 702 -24.05 -3.05 -51.16
CA THR A 702 -24.60 -4.41 -51.33
C THR A 702 -24.61 -5.22 -50.03
N ASP A 703 -25.83 -5.47 -49.55
CA ASP A 703 -26.45 -6.72 -49.08
C ASP A 703 -25.70 -7.72 -48.15
N THR A 704 -26.33 -7.88 -46.98
CA THR A 704 -26.26 -9.00 -46.02
C THR A 704 -26.82 -10.32 -46.61
N PRO A 705 -26.46 -11.47 -46.01
CA PRO A 705 -27.49 -12.30 -45.37
C PRO A 705 -27.06 -12.93 -44.01
N PRO A 706 -28.04 -13.45 -43.22
CA PRO A 706 -27.91 -13.67 -41.77
C PRO A 706 -27.56 -15.11 -41.39
N ILE A 707 -26.99 -15.30 -40.18
CA ILE A 707 -26.90 -16.62 -39.52
C ILE A 707 -27.43 -16.51 -38.06
N THR A 708 -28.05 -17.60 -37.67
CA THR A 708 -29.06 -17.88 -36.64
C THR A 708 -28.55 -18.18 -35.22
N ALA A 709 -29.34 -17.73 -34.25
CA ALA A 709 -29.85 -18.38 -33.01
C ALA A 709 -28.95 -19.20 -32.06
N ALA A 710 -29.10 -18.87 -30.76
CA ALA A 710 -28.56 -19.51 -29.56
C ALA A 710 -29.31 -20.80 -29.14
N PRO A 711 -28.71 -21.67 -28.31
CA PRO A 711 -29.41 -22.80 -27.68
C PRO A 711 -29.83 -22.55 -26.22
N GLU A 712 -31.01 -23.07 -25.88
CA GLU A 712 -31.70 -23.04 -24.59
C GLU A 712 -31.14 -24.05 -23.55
N SER A 713 -31.40 -23.75 -22.27
CA SER A 713 -31.16 -24.62 -21.10
C SER A 713 -32.36 -25.53 -20.80
N PRO A 714 -32.20 -26.74 -20.22
CA PRO A 714 -33.32 -27.60 -19.84
C PRO A 714 -33.83 -27.37 -18.40
N GLN A 715 -35.16 -27.32 -18.27
CA GLN A 715 -35.95 -27.29 -17.04
C GLN A 715 -36.26 -28.70 -16.50
N VAL A 716 -36.38 -28.85 -15.18
CA VAL A 716 -37.00 -30.01 -14.50
C VAL A 716 -37.96 -29.50 -13.41
N GLU A 717 -39.19 -30.03 -13.39
CA GLU A 717 -40.34 -29.63 -12.54
C GLU A 717 -40.43 -30.36 -11.18
N THR A 718 -40.67 -29.56 -10.13
CA THR A 718 -41.53 -29.62 -8.89
C THR A 718 -41.92 -30.94 -8.18
N PRO A 719 -42.17 -30.92 -6.84
CA PRO A 719 -43.51 -30.55 -6.32
C PRO A 719 -43.55 -29.74 -5.00
N VAL A 720 -44.64 -28.96 -4.88
CA VAL A 720 -45.04 -28.11 -3.74
C VAL A 720 -45.89 -28.90 -2.73
N SER A 721 -45.72 -28.63 -1.43
CA SER A 721 -46.66 -29.02 -0.36
C SER A 721 -46.90 -27.88 0.64
N ASN A 722 -48.14 -27.40 0.75
CA ASN A 722 -48.71 -26.70 1.93
C ASN A 722 -49.20 -27.78 2.94
N PRO A 723 -49.52 -27.53 4.26
CA PRO A 723 -50.03 -26.29 4.92
C PRO A 723 -49.53 -26.18 6.42
N PRO A 724 -50.22 -25.61 7.46
CA PRO A 724 -51.34 -24.67 7.56
C PRO A 724 -51.16 -23.47 8.55
N ASP A 725 -52.09 -22.51 8.43
CA ASP A 725 -52.70 -21.59 9.42
C ASP A 725 -51.99 -21.19 10.73
N VAL A 726 -51.85 -19.86 10.86
CA VAL A 726 -51.40 -19.05 11.99
C VAL A 726 -52.40 -19.09 13.15
N ILE A 727 -51.91 -19.44 14.35
CA ILE A 727 -52.57 -19.22 15.64
C ILE A 727 -51.94 -17.98 16.29
N THR A 728 -52.78 -17.02 16.68
CA THR A 728 -52.43 -15.84 17.49
C THR A 728 -52.53 -16.14 18.99
N ILE A 729 -51.90 -15.29 19.83
CA ILE A 729 -52.10 -14.97 21.29
C ILE A 729 -50.76 -15.11 22.09
N PRO A 730 -50.40 -14.24 23.08
CA PRO A 730 -50.52 -12.78 23.23
C PRO A 730 -49.17 -12.10 23.63
N GLU A 731 -49.14 -10.77 23.68
CA GLU A 731 -48.06 -9.97 24.30
C GLU A 731 -47.81 -10.34 25.77
N VAL A 732 -46.52 -10.50 26.12
CA VAL A 732 -46.03 -10.55 27.50
C VAL A 732 -45.08 -9.38 27.72
N THR A 733 -45.49 -8.48 28.61
CA THR A 733 -44.66 -7.40 29.16
C THR A 733 -43.85 -7.93 30.34
N VAL A 734 -42.55 -7.62 30.37
CA VAL A 734 -41.66 -7.75 31.55
C VAL A 734 -40.62 -6.60 31.50
N PRO A 735 -40.01 -6.19 32.61
CA PRO A 735 -40.01 -4.79 33.05
C PRO A 735 -38.62 -4.16 32.94
N ASP A 736 -38.60 -2.82 32.87
CA ASP A 736 -37.38 -2.01 33.03
C ASP A 736 -36.70 -2.27 34.39
N THR A 737 -35.37 -2.40 34.39
CA THR A 737 -34.42 -1.95 35.44
C THR A 737 -32.98 -2.40 35.12
N PRO A 738 -31.94 -1.73 35.63
CA PRO A 738 -31.57 -0.31 35.53
C PRO A 738 -30.20 -0.14 34.84
N SER A 739 -30.01 0.92 34.05
CA SER A 739 -28.67 1.31 33.58
C SER A 739 -27.83 1.78 34.76
N ASN A 740 -26.75 1.06 35.05
CA ASN A 740 -25.75 1.50 35.99
C ASN A 740 -24.66 2.24 35.20
N SER A 741 -24.72 3.57 35.29
CA SER A 741 -23.73 4.49 34.76
C SER A 741 -22.41 4.35 35.52
N GLY A 742 -21.42 3.74 34.87
CA GLY A 742 -20.01 3.77 35.23
C GLY A 742 -19.18 4.18 34.03
N GLY A 743 -19.50 5.32 33.42
CA GLY A 743 -18.72 5.89 32.32
C GLY A 743 -17.42 6.51 32.84
N TRP A 744 -16.30 6.05 32.30
CA TRP A 744 -15.03 6.77 32.31
C TRP A 744 -14.42 6.76 30.90
N SER A 745 -13.69 7.84 30.64
CA SER A 745 -13.51 8.57 29.39
C SER A 745 -12.24 8.23 28.58
N GLY A 746 -12.33 8.46 27.26
CA GLY A 746 -11.23 8.48 26.28
C GLY A 746 -11.46 7.40 25.23
N TRP A 747 -11.61 7.64 23.93
CA TRP A 747 -11.06 8.68 23.07
C TRP A 747 -12.06 9.04 21.97
N GLY A 748 -12.06 10.32 21.58
CA GLY A 748 -12.90 10.83 20.49
C GLY A 748 -12.28 10.48 19.15
N GLY A 749 -13.09 9.88 18.28
CA GLY A 749 -12.76 9.72 16.86
C GLY A 749 -12.71 11.08 16.18
N LEU A 750 -11.61 11.34 15.48
CA LEU A 750 -11.51 12.36 14.45
C LEU A 750 -11.98 11.72 13.14
N GLY A 751 -13.29 11.75 12.93
CA GLY A 751 -13.86 11.58 11.59
C GLY A 751 -13.61 12.87 10.81
N GLY A 752 -12.63 12.84 9.91
CA GLY A 752 -12.33 13.91 8.96
C GLY A 752 -13.33 13.95 7.80
N GLY A 753 -14.58 14.31 8.09
CA GLY A 753 -15.62 14.57 7.09
C GLY A 753 -15.89 16.08 6.97
N ARG A 754 -15.64 16.64 5.79
CA ARG A 754 -15.69 18.07 5.45
C ARG A 754 -16.92 18.82 5.99
N ASN A 755 -16.67 19.96 6.63
CA ASN A 755 -17.68 20.94 7.06
C ASN A 755 -18.34 21.64 5.87
N TRP A 756 -19.68 21.61 5.82
CA TRP A 756 -20.51 22.69 5.28
C TRP A 756 -21.53 23.13 6.34
N LEU A 757 -21.73 24.46 6.43
CA LEU A 757 -22.73 25.24 7.20
C LEU A 757 -22.30 25.87 8.55
N GLN A 758 -21.81 27.12 8.45
CA GLN A 758 -22.35 28.25 9.24
C GLN A 758 -23.79 28.51 8.75
N GLU A 759 -24.82 28.84 9.52
CA GLU A 759 -24.95 29.53 10.81
C GLU A 759 -26.41 29.35 11.31
N ILE A 760 -26.67 29.82 12.54
CA ILE A 760 -27.95 30.24 13.15
C ILE A 760 -28.52 29.32 14.26
N TRP A 761 -28.27 29.76 15.50
CA TRP A 761 -29.10 29.48 16.67
C TRP A 761 -30.06 30.66 16.98
N ALA A 762 -31.10 30.31 17.76
CA ALA A 762 -32.20 31.11 18.33
C ALA A 762 -33.47 31.10 17.43
N GLN A 763 -34.66 30.69 17.89
CA GLN A 763 -35.30 30.78 19.21
C GLN A 763 -36.31 29.64 19.43
N ARG A 764 -36.51 29.25 20.70
CA ARG A 764 -37.74 28.60 21.20
C ARG A 764 -38.80 29.66 21.55
N ALA A 765 -40.05 29.18 21.66
CA ALA A 765 -41.31 29.85 22.01
C ALA A 765 -42.10 30.34 20.78
N ASP A 766 -43.39 30.10 20.57
CA ASP A 766 -44.46 29.43 21.32
C ASP A 766 -45.60 29.15 20.30
N ASP A 767 -46.47 28.21 20.68
CA ASP A 767 -47.92 28.18 20.45
C ASP A 767 -48.56 28.14 19.03
N ASP A 768 -49.22 26.99 18.84
CA ASP A 768 -50.63 26.83 18.47
C ASP A 768 -51.13 26.81 17.00
N HIS A 769 -51.93 25.75 16.81
CA HIS A 769 -53.09 25.60 15.93
C HIS A 769 -52.92 25.13 14.48
N GLY A 770 -53.30 23.86 14.28
CA GLY A 770 -54.34 23.42 13.34
C GLY A 770 -53.98 23.41 11.85
N GLY A 771 -54.09 22.32 11.10
CA GLY A 771 -54.62 21.00 11.38
C GLY A 771 -54.73 20.21 10.08
N GLY A 772 -54.99 18.91 10.21
CA GLY A 772 -55.91 18.19 9.34
C GLY A 772 -55.41 17.65 8.00
N ARG A 773 -55.18 16.33 8.01
CA ARG A 773 -55.58 15.29 7.02
C ARG A 773 -54.94 15.36 5.61
N ASN A 774 -54.07 14.42 5.19
CA ASN A 774 -54.35 13.01 4.83
C ASN A 774 -55.34 12.97 3.63
N TRP A 775 -54.97 12.65 2.38
CA TRP A 775 -54.84 11.29 1.83
C TRP A 775 -54.34 11.29 0.37
N PHE A 776 -53.65 10.20 0.03
CA PHE A 776 -53.38 9.66 -1.32
C PHE A 776 -54.66 9.48 -2.17
N GLN A 777 -54.52 9.57 -3.50
CA GLN A 777 -55.44 8.91 -4.43
C GLN A 777 -54.74 8.47 -5.73
N GLU A 778 -54.63 7.16 -5.90
CA GLU A 778 -54.58 6.48 -7.20
C GLU A 778 -55.93 6.61 -7.92
N SER A 779 -55.93 6.64 -9.27
CA SER A 779 -56.61 5.62 -10.09
C SER A 779 -56.61 5.94 -11.60
N ARG A 780 -55.98 5.04 -12.36
CA ARG A 780 -56.36 4.40 -13.65
C ARG A 780 -57.15 5.17 -14.74
N VAL A 781 -56.44 5.35 -15.86
CA VAL A 781 -56.76 5.13 -17.30
C VAL A 781 -58.18 4.64 -17.66
N SER A 782 -58.86 5.29 -18.63
CA SER A 782 -59.00 4.78 -20.02
C SER A 782 -60.03 5.53 -20.91
N ARG A 783 -59.70 5.58 -22.22
CA ARG A 783 -60.58 5.68 -23.42
C ARG A 783 -61.16 7.05 -23.78
N ASP A 784 -61.29 7.47 -25.04
CA ASP A 784 -60.96 6.93 -26.38
C ASP A 784 -61.06 8.13 -27.36
N ASP A 785 -60.38 8.00 -28.52
CA ASP A 785 -60.70 8.50 -29.86
C ASP A 785 -61.07 9.99 -30.10
N ASP A 786 -60.34 10.71 -30.99
CA ASP A 786 -60.56 10.65 -32.44
C ASP A 786 -59.84 11.78 -33.23
N ALA A 787 -59.41 11.42 -34.45
CA ALA A 787 -59.31 12.22 -35.69
C ALA A 787 -58.58 13.60 -35.75
N GLY A 788 -57.38 13.58 -36.35
CA GLY A 788 -57.13 14.05 -37.73
C GLY A 788 -57.06 15.56 -38.06
N GLY A 789 -55.97 15.95 -38.76
CA GLY A 789 -56.09 16.90 -39.90
C GLY A 789 -55.12 18.09 -40.02
N ARG A 790 -53.99 17.84 -40.70
CA ARG A 790 -53.36 18.62 -41.82
C ARG A 790 -53.31 20.17 -41.84
N ARG A 791 -52.06 20.64 -42.11
CA ARG A 791 -51.60 21.75 -43.01
C ARG A 791 -52.00 23.18 -42.61
N GLY A 792 -51.18 24.23 -42.73
CA GLY A 792 -49.84 24.44 -43.29
C GLY A 792 -49.58 25.96 -43.39
N ASP A 793 -48.30 26.32 -43.28
CA ASP A 793 -47.57 27.49 -43.81
C ASP A 793 -48.20 28.90 -43.85
N SER A 794 -47.48 29.90 -43.29
CA SER A 794 -46.60 30.80 -44.08
C SER A 794 -46.19 32.09 -43.33
N GLN A 795 -44.88 32.40 -43.40
CA GLN A 795 -44.19 33.70 -43.63
C GLN A 795 -44.51 34.93 -42.75
N ALA A 796 -43.60 35.83 -42.35
CA ALA A 796 -42.15 36.01 -42.49
C ALA A 796 -41.70 37.24 -41.65
N ASN A 797 -40.41 37.26 -41.26
CA ASN A 797 -39.48 38.42 -41.19
C ASN A 797 -39.74 39.60 -40.23
N LEU A 798 -38.88 39.79 -39.19
CA LEU A 798 -37.63 40.58 -39.23
C LEU A 798 -36.98 40.81 -37.82
N TRP A 799 -35.73 40.32 -37.64
CA TRP A 799 -34.53 40.88 -36.96
C TRP A 799 -34.65 41.34 -35.47
N ARG A 800 -33.76 41.03 -34.51
CA ARG A 800 -32.31 40.73 -34.49
C ARG A 800 -31.93 40.21 -33.08
N GLN A 801 -30.85 39.42 -33.05
CA GLN A 801 -29.86 39.19 -31.99
C GLN A 801 -30.06 38.13 -30.89
N ASP A 802 -29.27 37.08 -31.12
CA ASP A 802 -28.24 36.49 -30.26
C ASP A 802 -28.64 35.26 -29.44
N ASP A 803 -28.26 34.16 -30.07
CA ASP A 803 -28.17 32.78 -29.64
C ASP A 803 -27.18 32.61 -28.49
N GLY A 804 -27.53 31.72 -27.57
CA GLY A 804 -26.58 30.92 -26.83
C GLY A 804 -27.25 29.59 -26.58
N ASP A 805 -26.81 28.54 -27.27
CA ASP A 805 -26.85 27.17 -26.77
C ASP A 805 -26.10 26.17 -27.67
N ASN A 806 -25.41 25.29 -26.95
CA ASN A 806 -25.14 23.87 -27.15
C ASN A 806 -23.99 23.35 -28.02
N ASP A 807 -23.05 22.77 -27.27
CA ASP A 807 -22.61 21.37 -27.29
C ASP A 807 -21.83 20.85 -28.50
N HIS A 808 -20.59 20.45 -28.24
CA HIS A 808 -20.29 19.03 -28.10
C HIS A 808 -18.96 18.76 -27.37
N HIS A 809 -19.05 17.78 -26.47
CA HIS A 809 -18.05 16.99 -25.74
C HIS A 809 -16.60 16.96 -26.25
N GLY A 810 -15.68 17.18 -25.31
CA GLY A 810 -14.31 16.68 -25.34
C GLY A 810 -14.00 16.05 -23.97
N LEU A 811 -13.62 14.78 -23.98
CA LEU A 811 -13.22 13.97 -22.83
C LEU A 811 -11.91 14.53 -22.23
N SER A 812 -11.92 14.83 -20.94
CA SER A 812 -10.70 15.06 -20.14
C SER A 812 -10.62 13.99 -19.05
N HIS A 813 -9.53 13.22 -19.08
CA HIS A 813 -9.14 12.30 -18.01
C HIS A 813 -8.99 13.07 -16.69
N SER A 814 -9.77 12.66 -15.69
CA SER A 814 -9.65 13.09 -14.30
C SER A 814 -8.58 12.23 -13.62
N HIS A 815 -7.51 12.89 -13.18
CA HIS A 815 -6.58 12.34 -12.19
C HIS A 815 -7.32 12.26 -10.84
N TRP A 816 -7.22 11.12 -10.15
CA TRP A 816 -7.76 10.94 -8.80
C TRP A 816 -6.60 10.67 -7.84
N HIS A 817 -6.56 11.45 -6.76
CA HIS A 817 -5.55 11.38 -5.70
C HIS A 817 -6.11 10.60 -4.50
N TRP A 818 -5.23 9.81 -3.87
CA TRP A 818 -5.43 8.86 -2.76
C TRP A 818 -5.70 9.49 -1.39
#